data_AF-A0A2J6Q5N6-F1
#
_entry.id   AF-A0A2J6Q5N6-F1
#
_cell.length_a   1.000
_cell.length_b   1.000
_cell.length_c   1.000
_cell.angle_alpha   90.00
_cell.angle_beta   90.00
_cell.angle_gamma   90.00
#
_symmetry.space_group_name_H-M   'P 1'
#
loop_
_entity.id
_entity.type
_entity.pdbx_description
1 polymer ?
#
loop_
_entity_poly.entity_id
_entity_poly.type
_entity_poly.pdbx_seq_one_letter_code
_entity_poly.pdbx_strand_id
1 'polypeptide(L)'
;MTEKDGGNSTGLDINEVEANRRLKAFERAHRWDPNLGDDQLDEIDDAVNAHDPRTEGKLIDEVFENSPYPEVRGSVRNYDEELPANTIRAWVIGLLLTTIASGLNSLFSLRAPSLTITTFVVQMVAYPLGVGWAKVMPSRIFHTFGATWTLNPGPFNIKEHGLIVIMANAAFGNGVAYFTDTLVAQRGFYSQNFGWGFNLCLAFSTQCVGFGIAGLMRKYLVEPASMIWPQTLVSTSFMYALHDHSKTDPTKSNGWSISRYRYFLYVFIGSFVWYWFPGYIAKFLSVFAFVTWIRPKSVVINQLFGGWTGISLIPITFDWTQVTGYGLHSPLIPPWFAIANTLVGTVFWFVIVTAAVHFSGTWYAEYLPISDSNSWDNTGNAYNVTRILTPEFTLDLAKYKAYSPLFLSTTFALTYGLSFAAIAAVFVHVVLFHGEEIWIRAKAVKGTLDDNHMKMMRKYKAVPNWWYGVLLLNMIAFSFATVCAWPTHLSWWALIIALLISFVWTIPIGIVYATTNIHLGLNVFTEYIIGYMQPGRPLAMMLFKTYGYITMNQAHFFLQDLKLGLYLKVPQRVTFFAQVVGTLWSCIVQLGVMEWALDHIKGICKSGQANNFTCPGPRVFFNASVIFGLIGPQRIFSSSSIYGNLQYFWLAGAVVPIILYIIARTWPRSRFRFFSAPIFFGGMGELPPATPLSYLSWCLVGFVFQKVIRNRYRGWWMRFNYITSAGLDVGLAICTILIIAALNLTTTNFPNWWGNTAPAETLDYLEVAIQKKVAKGETFGPKVW
;
A
#
# COMPACT_ATOMS: atom_id res chain seq x y z
N MET A 1 27.28 23.14 3.84
CA MET A 1 27.73 22.37 5.01
C MET A 1 28.54 21.22 4.44
N THR A 2 29.85 21.27 4.56
CA THR A 2 30.78 20.25 4.06
C THR A 2 30.41 18.91 4.69
N GLU A 3 30.12 17.90 3.87
CA GLU A 3 30.27 16.50 4.29
C GLU A 3 31.67 16.39 4.89
N LYS A 4 31.76 16.15 6.20
CA LYS A 4 33.04 15.81 6.81
C LYS A 4 33.37 14.41 6.31
N ASP A 5 34.07 14.32 5.19
CA ASP A 5 34.74 13.12 4.66
C ASP A 5 35.94 12.71 5.55
N GLY A 6 35.82 12.89 6.86
CA GLY A 6 36.89 12.72 7.84
C GLY A 6 36.47 11.82 9.00
N GLY A 7 35.68 10.78 8.72
CA GLY A 7 35.60 9.66 9.65
C GLY A 7 36.97 8.98 9.67
N ASN A 8 37.64 8.94 10.83
CA ASN A 8 38.76 8.03 11.02
C ASN A 8 38.28 6.62 10.63
N SER A 9 38.94 5.99 9.64
CA SER A 9 38.67 4.61 9.25
C SER A 9 38.78 3.73 10.50
N THR A 10 37.66 3.10 10.89
CA THR A 10 37.65 2.11 11.99
C THR A 10 37.85 0.69 11.46
N GLY A 11 37.72 0.48 10.14
CA GLY A 11 37.97 -0.80 9.48
C GLY A 11 39.41 -1.32 9.64
N LEU A 12 40.40 -0.44 9.81
CA LEU A 12 41.80 -0.83 10.04
C LEU A 12 42.06 -1.46 11.43
N ASP A 13 41.14 -1.28 12.40
CA ASP A 13 41.26 -1.83 13.76
C ASP A 13 40.45 -3.14 13.96
N ILE A 14 39.74 -3.63 12.92
CA ILE A 14 38.95 -4.87 13.00
C ILE A 14 39.86 -6.06 12.67
N ASN A 15 39.87 -7.06 13.53
CA ASN A 15 40.61 -8.31 13.31
C ASN A 15 40.17 -8.96 11.97
N GLU A 16 41.14 -9.34 11.12
CA GLU A 16 40.94 -9.92 9.78
C GLU A 16 39.90 -11.06 9.77
N VAL A 17 39.94 -11.92 10.80
CA VAL A 17 38.99 -13.03 10.94
C VAL A 17 37.54 -12.54 11.13
N GLU A 18 37.33 -11.44 11.84
CA GLU A 18 36.01 -10.84 12.05
C GLU A 18 35.56 -10.06 10.81
N ALA A 19 36.50 -9.42 10.11
CA ALA A 19 36.26 -8.74 8.85
C ALA A 19 35.75 -9.71 7.77
N ASN A 20 36.49 -10.78 7.50
CA ASN A 20 36.12 -11.82 6.55
C ASN A 20 34.79 -12.49 6.93
N ARG A 21 34.58 -12.80 8.22
CA ARG A 21 33.33 -13.39 8.71
C ARG A 21 32.12 -12.50 8.42
N ARG A 22 32.24 -11.19 8.61
CA ARG A 22 31.15 -10.23 8.34
C ARG A 22 30.87 -10.08 6.87
N LEU A 23 31.92 -9.95 6.04
CA LEU A 23 31.78 -9.84 4.59
C LEU A 23 31.15 -11.10 3.99
N LYS A 24 31.58 -12.29 4.41
CA LYS A 24 30.98 -13.57 3.96
C LYS A 24 29.53 -13.75 4.40
N ALA A 25 29.20 -13.29 5.61
CA ALA A 25 27.80 -13.29 6.07
C ALA A 25 26.95 -12.28 5.29
N PHE A 26 27.52 -11.13 4.92
CA PHE A 26 26.87 -10.12 4.10
C PHE A 26 26.64 -10.64 2.68
N GLU A 27 27.65 -11.18 2.02
CA GLU A 27 27.57 -11.76 0.68
C GLU A 27 26.48 -12.84 0.59
N ARG A 28 26.49 -13.81 1.51
CA ARG A 28 25.44 -14.85 1.55
C ARG A 28 24.04 -14.29 1.77
N ALA A 29 23.90 -13.27 2.60
CA ALA A 29 22.61 -12.64 2.87
C ALA A 29 22.08 -11.81 1.70
N HIS A 30 22.96 -11.28 0.84
CA HIS A 30 22.60 -10.36 -0.25
C HIS A 30 22.78 -10.95 -1.66
N ARG A 31 23.18 -12.22 -1.77
CA ARG A 31 23.41 -12.91 -3.05
C ARG A 31 22.24 -12.79 -4.04
N TRP A 32 21.01 -12.80 -3.52
CA TRP A 32 19.79 -12.73 -4.31
C TRP A 32 19.11 -11.35 -4.28
N ASP A 33 19.77 -10.34 -3.73
CA ASP A 33 19.18 -9.01 -3.61
C ASP A 33 19.25 -8.25 -4.95
N PRO A 34 18.11 -7.99 -5.60
CA PRO A 34 18.08 -7.26 -6.88
C PRO A 34 18.39 -5.77 -6.74
N ASN A 35 18.44 -5.22 -5.52
CA ASN A 35 18.74 -3.81 -5.26
C ASN A 35 20.24 -3.53 -5.15
N LEU A 36 21.08 -4.56 -4.99
CA LEU A 36 22.52 -4.43 -4.93
C LEU A 36 23.15 -4.63 -6.32
N GLY A 37 24.18 -3.86 -6.64
CA GLY A 37 24.86 -3.97 -7.93
C GLY A 37 25.71 -5.23 -8.03
N ASP A 38 25.80 -5.81 -9.23
CA ASP A 38 26.65 -6.99 -9.48
C ASP A 38 28.11 -6.71 -9.21
N ASP A 39 28.59 -5.57 -9.68
CA ASP A 39 29.99 -5.17 -9.51
C ASP A 39 30.38 -5.09 -8.02
N GLN A 40 29.46 -4.64 -7.14
CA GLN A 40 29.71 -4.57 -5.70
C GLN A 40 29.72 -5.95 -5.03
N LEU A 41 28.91 -6.90 -5.50
CA LEU A 41 28.91 -8.26 -4.97
C LEU A 41 30.15 -9.03 -5.45
N ASP A 42 30.51 -8.88 -6.71
CA ASP A 42 31.71 -9.48 -7.30
C ASP A 42 32.98 -8.93 -6.62
N GLU A 43 33.05 -7.61 -6.35
CA GLU A 43 34.16 -7.00 -5.59
C GLU A 43 34.29 -7.55 -4.15
N ILE A 44 33.16 -7.83 -3.48
CA ILE A 44 33.17 -8.43 -2.14
C ILE A 44 33.61 -9.91 -2.21
N ASP A 45 33.12 -10.67 -3.19
CA ASP A 45 33.48 -12.07 -3.37
C ASP A 45 34.98 -12.22 -3.69
N ASP A 46 35.49 -11.40 -4.62
CA ASP A 46 36.91 -11.36 -4.96
C ASP A 46 37.77 -11.00 -3.74
N ALA A 47 37.37 -10.01 -2.94
CA ALA A 47 38.12 -9.62 -1.74
C ALA A 47 38.12 -10.70 -0.65
N VAL A 48 36.96 -11.33 -0.39
CA VAL A 48 36.81 -12.40 0.62
C VAL A 48 37.59 -13.66 0.23
N ASN A 49 37.64 -13.99 -1.07
CA ASN A 49 38.39 -15.13 -1.58
C ASN A 49 39.89 -14.86 -1.67
N ALA A 50 40.29 -13.62 -1.95
CA ALA A 50 41.69 -13.22 -2.01
C ALA A 50 42.36 -13.05 -0.64
N HIS A 51 41.58 -12.95 0.45
CA HIS A 51 42.06 -12.68 1.82
C HIS A 51 43.00 -11.46 1.88
N ASP A 52 42.64 -10.36 1.20
CA ASP A 52 43.43 -9.11 1.24
C ASP A 52 42.91 -8.19 2.36
N PRO A 53 43.65 -8.02 3.47
CA PRO A 53 43.16 -7.27 4.63
C PRO A 53 42.89 -5.79 4.35
N ARG A 54 43.61 -5.19 3.38
CA ARG A 54 43.43 -3.77 3.04
C ARG A 54 42.15 -3.55 2.24
N THR A 55 41.84 -4.47 1.34
CA THR A 55 40.64 -4.40 0.51
C THR A 55 39.42 -4.80 1.31
N GLU A 56 39.50 -5.83 2.16
CA GLU A 56 38.45 -6.20 3.11
C GLU A 56 38.12 -5.05 4.09
N GLY A 57 39.12 -4.37 4.65
CA GLY A 57 38.92 -3.23 5.55
C GLY A 57 38.21 -2.05 4.87
N LYS A 58 38.57 -1.73 3.62
CA LYS A 58 37.91 -0.68 2.82
C LYS A 58 36.46 -1.03 2.50
N LEU A 59 36.21 -2.26 2.07
CA LEU A 59 34.85 -2.74 1.78
C LEU A 59 33.99 -2.74 3.03
N ILE A 60 34.56 -3.06 4.20
CA ILE A 60 33.82 -2.95 5.47
C ILE A 60 33.45 -1.51 5.77
N ASP A 61 34.36 -0.56 5.61
CA ASP A 61 34.04 0.85 5.80
C ASP A 61 32.96 1.30 4.79
N GLU A 62 33.03 0.89 3.52
CA GLU A 62 32.02 1.25 2.51
C GLU A 62 30.63 0.64 2.77
N VAL A 63 30.59 -0.62 3.19
CA VAL A 63 29.34 -1.41 3.36
C VAL A 63 28.72 -1.23 4.75
N PHE A 64 29.52 -1.02 5.79
CA PHE A 64 29.06 -0.99 7.19
C PHE A 64 29.20 0.37 7.88
N GLU A 65 30.03 1.30 7.39
CA GLU A 65 30.05 2.70 7.89
C GLU A 65 29.17 3.61 7.02
N ASN A 66 28.98 3.28 5.74
CA ASN A 66 27.92 3.83 4.89
C ASN A 66 26.85 2.76 4.57
N SER A 67 25.68 3.19 4.10
CA SER A 67 24.67 2.24 3.63
C SER A 67 25.13 1.62 2.31
N PRO A 68 25.01 0.30 2.09
CA PRO A 68 25.40 -0.34 0.83
C PRO A 68 24.52 0.14 -0.34
N TYR A 69 23.27 0.52 -0.07
CA TYR A 69 22.31 0.99 -1.08
C TYR A 69 22.51 2.48 -1.38
N PRO A 70 22.79 2.85 -2.66
CA PRO A 70 22.93 4.24 -3.07
C PRO A 70 21.70 5.09 -2.73
N GLU A 71 20.49 4.56 -2.93
CA GLU A 71 19.21 5.26 -2.69
C GLU A 71 19.11 5.74 -1.24
N VAL A 72 19.55 4.90 -0.30
CA VAL A 72 19.60 5.24 1.13
C VAL A 72 20.68 6.29 1.38
N ARG A 73 21.88 6.15 0.80
CA ARG A 73 22.97 7.15 0.93
C ARG A 73 22.55 8.55 0.43
N GLY A 74 21.77 8.62 -0.65
CA GLY A 74 21.27 9.89 -1.18
C GLY A 74 20.16 10.53 -0.34
N SER A 75 19.43 9.71 0.41
CA SER A 75 18.17 10.10 1.07
C SER A 75 18.25 10.17 2.59
N VAL A 76 19.31 9.63 3.20
CA VAL A 76 19.47 9.48 4.65
C VAL A 76 20.88 9.91 5.05
N ARG A 77 20.99 10.76 6.08
CA ARG A 77 22.29 11.18 6.62
C ARG A 77 22.98 10.03 7.36
N ASN A 78 24.28 9.90 7.18
CA ASN A 78 25.15 8.93 7.84
C ASN A 78 25.66 9.36 9.24
N TYR A 79 25.11 10.44 9.79
CA TYR A 79 25.38 10.92 11.15
C TYR A 79 24.10 11.28 11.88
N ASP A 80 24.19 11.43 13.20
CA ASP A 80 23.09 11.86 14.07
C ASP A 80 23.45 13.11 14.89
N GLU A 81 22.46 13.99 15.06
CA GLU A 81 22.54 15.20 15.88
C GLU A 81 21.67 15.02 17.14
N GLU A 82 22.15 15.44 18.31
CA GLU A 82 21.37 15.40 19.54
C GLU A 82 20.32 16.52 19.57
N LEU A 83 19.12 16.19 19.11
CA LEU A 83 17.98 17.11 19.00
C LEU A 83 16.80 16.59 19.83
N PRO A 84 16.01 17.48 20.47
CA PRO A 84 14.84 17.08 21.24
C PRO A 84 13.76 16.52 20.30
N ALA A 85 13.25 15.32 20.60
CA ALA A 85 12.20 14.66 19.81
C ALA A 85 10.84 14.64 20.53
N ASN A 86 10.84 14.37 21.84
CA ASN A 86 9.64 14.25 22.66
C ASN A 86 9.25 15.62 23.24
N THR A 87 8.47 16.41 22.51
CA THR A 87 8.09 17.78 22.90
C THR A 87 6.59 17.97 22.86
N ILE A 88 6.05 18.84 23.72
CA ILE A 88 4.60 19.15 23.72
C ILE A 88 4.16 19.68 22.35
N ARG A 89 5.00 20.52 21.73
CA ARG A 89 4.81 21.02 20.36
C ARG A 89 4.56 19.89 19.36
N ALA A 90 5.41 18.85 19.37
CA ALA A 90 5.27 17.73 18.44
C ALA A 90 3.96 16.96 18.68
N TRP A 91 3.61 16.67 19.93
CA TRP A 91 2.37 15.97 20.29
C TRP A 91 1.10 16.75 19.92
N VAL A 92 1.05 18.04 20.23
CA VAL A 92 -0.12 18.88 19.93
C VAL A 92 -0.33 19.01 18.42
N ILE A 93 0.72 19.34 17.66
CA ILE A 93 0.62 19.45 16.20
C ILE A 93 0.29 18.09 15.59
N GLY A 94 0.94 17.02 16.05
CA GLY A 94 0.71 15.66 15.56
C GLY A 94 -0.72 15.19 15.76
N LEU A 95 -1.27 15.30 16.98
CA LEU A 95 -2.64 14.91 17.27
C LEU A 95 -3.66 15.79 16.56
N LEU A 96 -3.43 17.10 16.46
CA LEU A 96 -4.32 18.00 15.73
C LEU A 96 -4.42 17.63 14.24
N LEU A 97 -3.26 17.52 13.57
CA LEU A 97 -3.23 17.17 12.14
C LEU A 97 -3.76 15.76 11.90
N THR A 98 -3.49 14.83 12.81
CA THR A 98 -4.04 13.47 12.77
C THR A 98 -5.56 13.48 12.89
N THR A 99 -6.13 14.31 13.76
CA THR A 99 -7.59 14.47 13.91
C THR A 99 -8.22 14.94 12.60
N ILE A 100 -7.68 16.02 12.01
CA ILE A 100 -8.21 16.62 10.78
C ILE A 100 -8.10 15.62 9.62
N ALA A 101 -6.91 15.07 9.39
CA ALA A 101 -6.67 14.20 8.24
C ALA A 101 -7.41 12.86 8.36
N SER A 102 -7.43 12.23 9.53
CA SER A 102 -8.17 10.97 9.74
C SER A 102 -9.68 11.18 9.57
N GLY A 103 -10.22 12.29 10.09
CA GLY A 103 -11.63 12.63 9.94
C GLY A 103 -12.02 12.89 8.49
N LEU A 104 -11.21 13.68 7.77
CA LEU A 104 -11.43 13.93 6.34
C LEU A 104 -11.32 12.64 5.50
N ASN A 105 -10.33 11.79 5.76
CA ASN A 105 -10.19 10.50 5.08
C ASN A 105 -11.39 9.59 5.33
N SER A 106 -11.88 9.53 6.57
CA SER A 106 -13.09 8.77 6.91
C SER A 106 -14.29 9.26 6.10
N LEU A 107 -14.52 10.58 6.04
CA LEU A 107 -15.62 11.15 5.26
C LEU A 107 -15.45 10.93 3.74
N PHE A 108 -14.25 11.16 3.20
CA PHE A 108 -13.97 11.05 1.77
C PHE A 108 -13.99 9.61 1.25
N SER A 109 -13.69 8.63 2.11
CA SER A 109 -13.78 7.21 1.75
C SER A 109 -15.21 6.76 1.39
N LEU A 110 -16.24 7.43 1.93
CA LEU A 110 -17.65 7.14 1.67
C LEU A 110 -18.14 7.71 0.34
N ARG A 111 -17.36 8.57 -0.32
CA ARG A 111 -17.72 9.28 -1.55
C ARG A 111 -17.12 8.61 -2.79
N ALA A 112 -17.78 8.75 -3.95
CA ALA A 112 -17.25 8.38 -5.25
C ALA A 112 -16.99 9.62 -6.14
N PRO A 113 -15.78 9.75 -6.73
CA PRO A 113 -14.57 8.96 -6.50
C PRO A 113 -14.02 9.15 -5.07
N SER A 114 -13.41 8.10 -4.52
CA SER A 114 -12.80 8.12 -3.18
C SER A 114 -11.46 8.85 -3.20
N LEU A 115 -11.14 9.56 -2.12
CA LEU A 115 -9.92 10.35 -2.02
C LEU A 115 -9.21 10.09 -0.70
N THR A 116 -7.88 10.06 -0.78
CA THR A 116 -7.01 9.78 0.35
C THR A 116 -6.02 10.91 0.52
N ILE A 117 -6.10 11.59 1.66
CA ILE A 117 -5.07 12.50 2.14
C ILE A 117 -3.92 11.66 2.68
N THR A 118 -2.75 11.80 2.03
CA THR A 118 -1.53 11.09 2.41
C THR A 118 -0.78 11.83 3.52
N THR A 119 0.17 11.13 4.16
CA THR A 119 1.02 11.68 5.22
C THR A 119 1.94 12.81 4.73
N PHE A 120 2.22 12.89 3.43
CA PHE A 120 3.02 13.98 2.85
C PHE A 120 2.35 15.36 3.01
N VAL A 121 1.01 15.42 3.01
CA VAL A 121 0.28 16.66 3.29
C VAL A 121 0.53 17.10 4.73
N VAL A 122 0.47 16.17 5.68
CA VAL A 122 0.79 16.47 7.09
C VAL A 122 2.24 16.91 7.24
N GLN A 123 3.18 16.25 6.57
CA GLN A 123 4.58 16.66 6.57
C GLN A 123 4.78 18.07 6.00
N MET A 124 4.06 18.45 4.96
CA MET A 124 4.13 19.82 4.42
C MET A 124 3.55 20.84 5.40
N VAL A 125 2.36 20.58 5.96
CA VAL A 125 1.63 21.51 6.83
C VAL A 125 2.26 21.63 8.23
N ALA A 126 2.85 20.56 8.74
CA ALA A 126 3.50 20.56 10.05
C ALA A 126 4.73 21.48 10.10
N TYR A 127 5.44 21.68 8.99
CA TYR A 127 6.61 22.56 8.94
C TYR A 127 6.30 24.04 9.28
N PRO A 128 5.40 24.75 8.57
CA PRO A 128 5.06 26.13 8.92
C PRO A 128 4.40 26.23 10.30
N LEU A 129 3.59 25.25 10.72
CA LEU A 129 3.00 25.23 12.07
C LEU A 129 4.07 25.10 13.16
N GLY A 130 5.05 24.22 12.97
CA GLY A 130 6.16 24.03 13.91
C GLY A 130 7.07 25.25 14.00
N VAL A 131 7.42 25.84 12.86
CA VAL A 131 8.20 27.10 12.80
C VAL A 131 7.42 28.26 13.42
N GLY A 132 6.10 28.35 13.17
CA GLY A 132 5.22 29.34 13.79
C GLY A 132 5.16 29.19 15.31
N TRP A 133 4.95 27.97 15.80
CA TRP A 133 4.96 27.66 17.24
C TRP A 133 6.29 28.04 17.90
N ALA A 134 7.42 27.74 17.24
CA ALA A 134 8.74 28.11 17.73
C ALA A 134 8.95 29.63 17.87
N LYS A 135 8.25 30.44 17.07
CA LYS A 135 8.32 31.91 17.12
C LYS A 135 7.36 32.53 18.14
N VAL A 136 6.21 31.92 18.37
CA VAL A 136 5.12 32.50 19.17
C VAL A 136 5.13 32.04 20.62
N MET A 137 5.46 30.77 20.89
CA MET A 137 5.29 30.19 22.23
C MET A 137 6.46 30.47 23.17
N PRO A 138 6.18 30.68 24.48
CA PRO A 138 7.22 31.03 25.45
C PRO A 138 8.15 29.85 25.74
N SER A 139 9.44 30.15 25.91
CA SER A 139 10.51 29.18 26.26
C SER A 139 10.64 28.92 27.77
N ARG A 140 9.62 29.25 28.57
CA ARG A 140 9.66 29.07 30.03
C ARG A 140 9.75 27.59 30.39
N ILE A 141 10.64 27.28 31.33
CA ILE A 141 10.81 25.93 31.89
C ILE A 141 9.84 25.78 33.07
N PHE A 142 9.03 24.74 33.03
CA PHE A 142 8.10 24.36 34.08
C PHE A 142 8.61 23.12 34.80
N HIS A 143 8.45 23.12 36.12
CA HIS A 143 8.76 21.98 36.98
C HIS A 143 7.45 21.49 37.59
N THR A 144 6.92 20.38 37.09
CA THR A 144 5.69 19.77 37.64
C THR A 144 5.96 18.33 38.00
N PHE A 145 5.66 17.93 39.24
CA PHE A 145 5.81 16.53 39.72
C PHE A 145 7.19 15.91 39.42
N GLY A 146 8.27 16.69 39.56
CA GLY A 146 9.65 16.23 39.31
C GLY A 146 10.05 16.12 37.83
N ALA A 147 9.15 16.41 36.89
CA ALA A 147 9.45 16.48 35.46
C ALA A 147 9.68 17.94 35.02
N THR A 148 10.79 18.17 34.32
CA THR A 148 11.12 19.46 33.70
C THR A 148 10.62 19.48 32.26
N TRP A 149 9.71 20.40 31.92
CA TRP A 149 9.18 20.53 30.56
C TRP A 149 9.09 21.98 30.11
N THR A 150 9.11 22.19 28.80
CA THR A 150 8.99 23.52 28.18
C THR A 150 8.02 23.45 27.01
N LEU A 151 7.27 24.52 26.79
CA LEU A 151 6.37 24.67 25.64
C LEU A 151 7.15 24.94 24.34
N ASN A 152 8.36 25.46 24.45
CA ASN A 152 9.23 25.78 23.33
C ASN A 152 10.69 25.42 23.67
N PRO A 153 11.15 24.21 23.30
CA PRO A 153 12.51 23.75 23.57
C PRO A 153 13.57 24.35 22.65
N GLY A 154 13.17 25.14 21.65
CA GLY A 154 14.07 25.72 20.65
C GLY A 154 13.48 25.69 19.24
N PRO A 155 14.31 25.91 18.20
CA PRO A 155 13.89 25.84 16.80
C PRO A 155 13.21 24.52 16.48
N PHE A 156 12.21 24.55 15.59
CA PHE A 156 11.54 23.34 15.14
C PHE A 156 12.51 22.46 14.36
N ASN A 157 12.70 21.22 14.82
CA ASN A 157 13.75 20.35 14.30
C ASN A 157 13.20 19.11 13.58
N ILE A 158 14.10 18.36 12.95
CA ILE A 158 13.74 17.21 12.13
C ILE A 158 13.14 16.04 12.91
N LYS A 159 13.51 15.84 14.18
CA LYS A 159 13.03 14.73 15.01
C LYS A 159 11.62 14.98 15.53
N GLU A 160 11.30 16.22 15.92
CA GLU A 160 9.93 16.62 16.22
C GLU A 160 9.04 16.47 14.99
N HIS A 161 9.52 16.91 13.83
CA HIS A 161 8.78 16.79 12.59
C HIS A 161 8.59 15.32 12.18
N GLY A 162 9.64 14.49 12.30
CA GLY A 162 9.56 13.05 12.10
C GLY A 162 8.53 12.38 13.01
N LEU A 163 8.45 12.80 14.28
CA LEU A 163 7.46 12.26 15.22
C LEU A 163 6.01 12.59 14.80
N ILE A 164 5.76 13.81 14.30
CA ILE A 164 4.47 14.22 13.74
C ILE A 164 4.07 13.34 12.55
N VAL A 165 5.01 13.07 11.64
CA VAL A 165 4.76 12.24 10.47
C VAL A 165 4.53 10.78 10.85
N ILE A 166 5.27 10.25 11.83
CA ILE A 166 5.06 8.89 12.35
C ILE A 166 3.66 8.76 12.98
N MET A 167 3.20 9.74 13.76
CA MET A 167 1.82 9.73 14.29
C MET A 167 0.78 9.69 13.18
N ALA A 168 0.98 10.48 12.12
CA ALA A 168 0.07 10.52 10.98
C ALA A 168 0.07 9.21 10.18
N ASN A 169 1.23 8.60 9.97
CA ASN A 169 1.35 7.35 9.23
C ASN A 169 0.74 6.16 10.00
N ALA A 170 0.99 6.08 11.30
CA ALA A 170 0.36 5.11 12.20
C ALA A 170 -1.16 5.25 12.27
N ALA A 171 -1.69 6.44 12.03
CA ALA A 171 -3.12 6.74 12.10
C ALA A 171 -3.87 6.52 10.77
N PHE A 172 -3.32 6.98 9.65
CA PHE A 172 -4.02 6.97 8.34
C PHE A 172 -3.04 6.84 7.16
N GLY A 173 -1.88 6.21 7.35
CA GLY A 173 -0.85 6.03 6.32
C GLY A 173 -1.37 5.48 4.99
N ASN A 174 -2.37 4.59 5.04
CA ASN A 174 -3.05 4.00 3.90
C ASN A 174 -4.48 4.55 3.68
N GLY A 175 -4.76 5.75 4.18
CA GLY A 175 -6.09 6.35 4.18
C GLY A 175 -6.95 5.94 5.37
N VAL A 176 -8.23 5.68 5.12
CA VAL A 176 -9.18 5.29 6.19
C VAL A 176 -8.83 3.90 6.74
N ALA A 177 -8.98 3.72 8.04
CA ALA A 177 -8.74 2.47 8.71
C ALA A 177 -9.80 1.44 8.29
N TYR A 178 -9.36 0.34 7.70
CA TYR A 178 -10.20 -0.63 6.99
C TYR A 178 -11.31 -1.28 7.85
N PHE A 179 -11.27 -1.19 9.19
CA PHE A 179 -12.41 -1.59 10.03
C PHE A 179 -13.68 -0.79 9.68
N THR A 180 -13.56 0.43 9.15
CA THR A 180 -14.71 1.22 8.68
C THR A 180 -15.44 0.53 7.56
N ASP A 181 -14.74 -0.18 6.65
CA ASP A 181 -15.39 -0.92 5.56
C ASP A 181 -16.23 -2.08 6.10
N THR A 182 -15.75 -2.73 7.16
CA THR A 182 -16.51 -3.78 7.85
C THR A 182 -17.79 -3.20 8.47
N LEU A 183 -17.67 -2.09 9.19
CA LEU A 183 -18.79 -1.46 9.92
C LEU A 183 -19.81 -0.82 8.97
N VAL A 184 -19.35 -0.12 7.93
CA VAL A 184 -20.21 0.47 6.90
C VAL A 184 -20.91 -0.63 6.11
N ALA A 185 -20.24 -1.74 5.79
CA ALA A 185 -20.91 -2.84 5.11
C ALA A 185 -21.97 -3.53 6.00
N GLN A 186 -21.65 -3.72 7.28
CA GLN A 186 -22.59 -4.27 8.26
C GLN A 186 -23.83 -3.37 8.44
N ARG A 187 -23.64 -2.07 8.61
CA ARG A 187 -24.72 -1.11 8.87
C ARG A 187 -25.45 -0.67 7.59
N GLY A 188 -24.71 -0.37 6.53
CA GLY A 188 -25.21 0.18 5.28
C GLY A 188 -25.84 -0.85 4.34
N PHE A 189 -25.30 -2.06 4.25
CA PHE A 189 -25.79 -3.09 3.31
C PHE A 189 -26.50 -4.26 3.99
N TYR A 190 -26.04 -4.68 5.17
CA TYR A 190 -26.72 -5.72 5.97
C TYR A 190 -27.72 -5.15 6.99
N SER A 191 -27.81 -3.83 7.18
CA SER A 191 -28.72 -3.19 8.14
C SER A 191 -28.59 -3.72 9.58
N GLN A 192 -27.39 -4.16 9.97
CA GLN A 192 -27.08 -4.62 11.32
C GLN A 192 -26.29 -3.57 12.11
N ASN A 193 -26.58 -3.42 13.40
CA ASN A 193 -25.83 -2.52 14.29
C ASN A 193 -25.66 -3.15 15.67
N PHE A 194 -24.42 -3.35 16.11
CA PHE A 194 -24.06 -3.90 17.43
C PHE A 194 -23.67 -2.84 18.46
N GLY A 195 -23.76 -1.55 18.10
CA GLY A 195 -23.49 -0.41 18.96
C GLY A 195 -22.01 -0.07 19.13
N TRP A 196 -21.76 1.02 19.85
CA TRP A 196 -20.43 1.63 19.98
C TRP A 196 -19.38 0.73 20.66
N GLY A 197 -19.81 -0.11 21.61
CA GLY A 197 -18.90 -1.03 22.31
C GLY A 197 -18.24 -2.04 21.38
N PHE A 198 -19.01 -2.63 20.46
CA PHE A 198 -18.50 -3.52 19.41
C PHE A 198 -17.57 -2.76 18.46
N ASN A 199 -17.98 -1.58 18.01
CA ASN A 199 -17.24 -0.79 17.03
C ASN A 199 -15.86 -0.36 17.56
N LEU A 200 -15.79 0.06 18.82
CA LEU A 200 -14.52 0.38 19.49
C LEU A 200 -13.63 -0.85 19.67
N CYS A 201 -14.18 -1.97 20.14
CA CYS A 201 -13.41 -3.19 20.34
C CYS A 201 -12.85 -3.72 19.01
N LEU A 202 -13.65 -3.68 17.93
CA LEU A 202 -13.21 -4.03 16.59
C LEU A 202 -12.11 -3.08 16.11
N ALA A 203 -12.30 -1.77 16.21
CA ALA A 203 -11.31 -0.78 15.77
C ALA A 203 -9.97 -0.93 16.50
N PHE A 204 -9.97 -0.94 17.84
CA PHE A 204 -8.75 -1.06 18.62
C PHE A 204 -8.04 -2.40 18.40
N SER A 205 -8.77 -3.52 18.45
CA SER A 205 -8.14 -4.83 18.25
C SER A 205 -7.50 -4.94 16.87
N THR A 206 -8.24 -4.63 15.81
CA THR A 206 -7.75 -4.82 14.43
C THR A 206 -6.57 -3.92 14.09
N GLN A 207 -6.56 -2.68 14.60
CA GLN A 207 -5.49 -1.71 14.35
C GLN A 207 -4.26 -1.93 15.25
N CYS A 208 -4.43 -2.40 16.50
CA CYS A 208 -3.31 -2.52 17.43
C CYS A 208 -2.73 -3.94 17.55
N VAL A 209 -3.42 -5.02 17.15
CA VAL A 209 -2.80 -6.36 17.08
C VAL A 209 -1.58 -6.34 16.15
N GLY A 210 -1.69 -5.66 15.00
CA GLY A 210 -0.59 -5.55 14.03
C GLY A 210 0.67 -4.92 14.62
N PHE A 211 0.52 -4.03 15.59
CA PHE A 211 1.64 -3.40 16.28
C PHE A 211 2.42 -4.38 17.16
N GLY A 212 1.71 -5.29 17.84
CA GLY A 212 2.31 -6.38 18.61
C GLY A 212 3.15 -7.30 17.71
N ILE A 213 2.62 -7.64 16.53
CA ILE A 213 3.33 -8.43 15.51
C ILE A 213 4.56 -7.66 14.97
N ALA A 214 4.40 -6.39 14.59
CA ALA A 214 5.48 -5.53 14.10
C ALA A 214 6.67 -5.48 15.08
N GLY A 215 6.41 -5.35 16.38
CA GLY A 215 7.45 -5.38 17.41
C GLY A 215 8.27 -6.66 17.44
N LEU A 216 7.64 -7.81 17.21
CA LEU A 216 8.30 -9.12 17.13
C LEU A 216 9.07 -9.30 15.81
N MET A 217 8.59 -8.68 14.72
CA MET A 217 9.17 -8.82 13.37
C MET A 217 10.24 -7.77 13.02
N ARG A 218 10.46 -6.76 13.87
CA ARG A 218 11.43 -5.68 13.61
C ARG A 218 12.85 -6.16 13.31
N LYS A 219 13.28 -7.28 13.92
CA LYS A 219 14.59 -7.91 13.70
C LYS A 219 14.77 -8.33 12.24
N TYR A 220 13.70 -8.76 11.59
CA TYR A 220 13.71 -9.26 10.22
C TYR A 220 13.45 -8.17 9.19
N LEU A 221 12.63 -7.17 9.54
CA LEU A 221 12.08 -6.22 8.57
C LEU A 221 12.56 -4.77 8.75
N VAL A 222 13.23 -4.41 9.86
CA VAL A 222 13.66 -3.02 10.13
C VAL A 222 15.17 -2.90 10.34
N GLU A 223 15.72 -3.72 11.24
CA GLU A 223 17.15 -3.72 11.58
C GLU A 223 18.07 -3.97 10.36
N PRO A 224 17.69 -4.79 9.36
CA PRO A 224 18.52 -5.03 8.18
C PRO A 224 18.66 -3.86 7.22
N ALA A 225 19.85 -3.71 6.63
CA ALA A 225 20.09 -2.77 5.54
C ALA A 225 19.28 -3.10 4.28
N SER A 226 19.13 -4.40 3.94
CA SER A 226 18.39 -4.87 2.74
C SER A 226 16.91 -4.51 2.75
N MET A 227 16.34 -4.27 3.92
CA MET A 227 14.97 -3.80 4.07
C MET A 227 14.97 -2.27 3.95
N ILE A 228 14.97 -1.79 2.70
CA ILE A 228 15.15 -0.38 2.36
C ILE A 228 13.92 0.46 2.75
N TRP A 229 12.72 -0.09 2.55
CA TRP A 229 11.43 0.61 2.62
C TRP A 229 11.41 1.89 1.77
N PRO A 230 11.40 1.80 0.42
CA PRO A 230 11.54 2.95 -0.47
C PRO A 230 10.58 4.11 -0.18
N GLN A 231 9.33 3.83 0.23
CA GLN A 231 8.38 4.86 0.65
C GLN A 231 8.91 5.77 1.78
N THR A 232 9.67 5.22 2.73
CA THR A 232 10.26 6.01 3.83
C THR A 232 11.34 6.96 3.34
N LEU A 233 12.06 6.62 2.27
CA LEU A 233 13.09 7.47 1.66
C LEU A 233 12.50 8.74 1.06
N VAL A 234 11.25 8.67 0.58
CA VAL A 234 10.52 9.85 0.12
C VAL A 234 10.25 10.79 1.28
N SER A 235 9.74 10.25 2.39
CA SER A 235 9.50 11.05 3.59
C SER A 235 10.78 11.66 4.14
N THR A 236 11.89 10.92 4.23
CA THR A 236 13.18 11.46 4.71
C THR A 236 13.73 12.53 3.77
N SER A 237 13.72 12.28 2.46
CA SER A 237 14.20 13.24 1.45
C SER A 237 13.40 14.54 1.46
N PHE A 238 12.07 14.43 1.56
CA PHE A 238 11.20 15.58 1.66
C PHE A 238 11.41 16.34 2.97
N MET A 239 11.65 15.62 4.08
CA MET A 239 11.93 16.19 5.39
C MET A 239 13.20 17.03 5.35
N TYR A 240 14.27 16.49 4.77
CA TYR A 240 15.51 17.22 4.56
C TYR A 240 15.29 18.40 3.62
N ALA A 241 14.50 18.27 2.55
CA ALA A 241 14.22 19.39 1.66
C ALA A 241 13.51 20.57 2.35
N LEU A 242 12.68 20.32 3.37
CA LEU A 242 11.99 21.38 4.14
C LEU A 242 12.92 22.07 5.15
N HIS A 243 13.79 21.31 5.81
CA HIS A 243 14.68 21.82 6.87
C HIS A 243 16.03 22.34 6.35
N ASP A 244 16.50 21.85 5.20
CA ASP A 244 17.77 22.21 4.58
C ASP A 244 17.57 23.04 3.31
N HIS A 245 17.80 24.35 3.44
CA HIS A 245 17.66 25.34 2.37
C HIS A 245 18.94 25.55 1.55
N SER A 246 19.98 24.74 1.78
CA SER A 246 21.25 24.89 1.08
C SER A 246 21.12 24.62 -0.43
N LYS A 247 22.00 25.26 -1.21
CA LYS A 247 22.10 25.00 -2.65
C LYS A 247 22.69 23.62 -2.90
N THR A 248 22.18 22.97 -3.94
CA THR A 248 22.71 21.68 -4.38
C THR A 248 24.04 21.88 -5.08
N ASP A 249 25.00 21.01 -4.80
CA ASP A 249 26.29 20.98 -5.50
C ASP A 249 26.09 20.53 -6.97
N PRO A 250 26.38 21.39 -7.97
CA PRO A 250 26.21 21.08 -9.39
C PRO A 250 27.01 19.85 -9.85
N THR A 251 28.15 19.57 -9.21
CA THR A 251 29.01 18.43 -9.58
C THR A 251 28.33 17.10 -9.26
N LYS A 252 27.54 17.06 -8.19
CA LYS A 252 26.79 15.88 -7.72
C LYS A 252 25.36 15.81 -8.26
N SER A 253 24.92 16.75 -9.12
CA SER A 253 23.53 16.90 -9.55
C SER A 253 23.36 17.12 -11.07
N ASN A 254 24.35 16.71 -11.87
CA ASN A 254 24.34 16.91 -13.34
C ASN A 254 24.15 18.39 -13.74
N GLY A 255 24.79 19.33 -13.02
CA GLY A 255 24.78 20.76 -13.33
C GLY A 255 23.65 21.57 -12.66
N TRP A 256 22.78 20.95 -11.86
CA TRP A 256 21.67 21.63 -11.20
C TRP A 256 22.10 22.29 -9.88
N SER A 257 22.00 23.62 -9.78
CA SER A 257 22.34 24.40 -8.59
C SER A 257 21.13 24.78 -7.70
N ILE A 258 19.92 24.37 -8.09
CA ILE A 258 18.67 24.71 -7.40
C ILE A 258 18.62 24.02 -6.03
N SER A 259 18.17 24.73 -5.00
CA SER A 259 17.95 24.13 -3.68
C SER A 259 16.76 23.16 -3.71
N ARG A 260 16.86 22.09 -2.91
CA ARG A 260 15.82 21.06 -2.79
C ARG A 260 14.44 21.65 -2.44
N TYR A 261 14.42 22.62 -1.52
CA TYR A 261 13.21 23.36 -1.14
C TYR A 261 12.55 24.12 -2.31
N ARG A 262 13.33 24.89 -3.09
CA ARG A 262 12.79 25.66 -4.23
C ARG A 262 12.29 24.74 -5.33
N TYR A 263 13.03 23.67 -5.60
CA TYR A 263 12.62 22.67 -6.56
C TYR A 263 11.28 22.04 -6.18
N PHE A 264 11.11 21.66 -4.90
CA PHE A 264 9.83 21.18 -4.38
C PHE A 264 8.69 22.17 -4.64
N LEU A 265 8.87 23.46 -4.32
CA LEU A 265 7.84 24.47 -4.51
C LEU A 265 7.44 24.64 -5.99
N TYR A 266 8.39 24.57 -6.92
CA TYR A 266 8.08 24.67 -8.35
C TYR A 266 7.25 23.47 -8.83
N VAL A 267 7.61 22.25 -8.43
CA VAL A 267 6.83 21.05 -8.77
C VAL A 267 5.46 21.07 -8.11
N PHE A 268 5.39 21.47 -6.84
CA PHE A 268 4.15 21.60 -6.08
C PHE A 268 3.16 22.57 -6.77
N ILE A 269 3.62 23.79 -7.09
CA ILE A 269 2.78 24.81 -7.76
C ILE A 269 2.39 24.33 -9.15
N GLY A 270 3.32 23.73 -9.91
CA GLY A 270 3.05 23.18 -11.24
C GLY A 270 1.96 22.10 -11.20
N SER A 271 2.07 21.14 -10.26
CA SER A 271 1.07 20.09 -10.06
C SER A 271 -0.28 20.64 -9.62
N PHE A 272 -0.28 21.57 -8.66
CA PHE A 272 -1.50 22.24 -8.18
C PHE A 272 -2.24 22.94 -9.32
N VAL A 273 -1.55 23.72 -10.14
CA VAL A 273 -2.14 24.44 -11.28
C VAL A 273 -2.59 23.48 -12.36
N TRP A 274 -1.77 22.47 -12.68
CA TRP A 274 -2.10 21.50 -13.74
C TRP A 274 -3.37 20.70 -13.42
N TYR A 275 -3.56 20.26 -12.17
CA TYR A 275 -4.66 19.37 -11.83
C TYR A 275 -6.06 19.99 -11.99
N TRP A 276 -6.18 21.32 -12.00
CA TRP A 276 -7.45 22.00 -12.35
C TRP A 276 -7.98 21.61 -13.73
N PHE A 277 -7.07 21.29 -14.67
CA PHE A 277 -7.43 20.90 -16.03
C PHE A 277 -8.08 19.52 -16.08
N PRO A 278 -7.38 18.41 -15.78
CA PRO A 278 -7.99 17.09 -15.82
C PRO A 278 -9.06 16.88 -14.73
N GLY A 279 -8.92 17.52 -13.56
CA GLY A 279 -9.83 17.31 -12.43
C GLY A 279 -11.16 18.06 -12.52
N TYR A 280 -11.24 19.16 -13.28
CA TYR A 280 -12.45 20.00 -13.31
C TYR A 280 -12.76 20.63 -14.67
N ILE A 281 -11.80 21.30 -15.31
CA ILE A 281 -12.04 22.10 -16.53
C ILE A 281 -12.22 21.23 -17.78
N ALA A 282 -11.37 20.21 -17.95
CA ALA A 282 -11.20 19.40 -19.16
C ALA A 282 -11.05 17.91 -18.79
N LYS A 283 -12.14 17.29 -18.36
CA LYS A 283 -12.15 15.92 -17.79
C LYS A 283 -11.66 14.84 -18.76
N PHE A 284 -11.78 15.05 -20.07
CA PHE A 284 -11.23 14.14 -21.09
C PHE A 284 -9.71 13.93 -20.98
N LEU A 285 -8.97 14.84 -20.34
CA LEU A 285 -7.53 14.69 -20.10
C LEU A 285 -7.21 13.63 -19.03
N SER A 286 -8.18 13.31 -18.15
CA SER A 286 -8.02 12.25 -17.15
C SER A 286 -7.97 10.88 -17.80
N VAL A 287 -8.91 10.58 -18.70
CA VAL A 287 -8.94 9.35 -19.50
C VAL A 287 -8.91 9.71 -20.98
N PHE A 288 -7.71 9.75 -21.56
CA PHE A 288 -7.51 10.19 -22.96
C PHE A 288 -7.71 9.01 -23.93
N ALA A 289 -8.94 8.51 -24.03
CA ALA A 289 -9.32 7.39 -24.88
C ALA A 289 -9.81 7.85 -26.27
N PHE A 290 -8.99 8.58 -27.03
CA PHE A 290 -9.44 9.24 -28.26
C PHE A 290 -10.07 8.30 -29.31
N VAL A 291 -9.65 7.01 -29.33
CA VAL A 291 -10.20 6.00 -30.24
C VAL A 291 -11.68 5.73 -29.96
N THR A 292 -12.11 5.77 -28.69
CA THR A 292 -13.53 5.58 -28.33
C THR A 292 -14.37 6.77 -28.75
N TRP A 293 -13.80 7.98 -28.83
CA TRP A 293 -14.52 9.17 -29.32
C TRP A 293 -14.77 9.13 -30.83
N ILE A 294 -13.89 8.47 -31.60
CA ILE A 294 -14.06 8.31 -33.05
C ILE A 294 -15.19 7.31 -33.35
N ARG A 295 -15.32 6.24 -32.55
CA ARG A 295 -16.39 5.24 -32.69
C ARG A 295 -17.07 4.93 -31.33
N PRO A 296 -17.89 5.87 -30.81
CA PRO A 296 -18.42 5.78 -29.45
C PRO A 296 -19.38 4.62 -29.24
N LYS A 297 -20.08 4.18 -30.29
CA LYS A 297 -21.09 3.11 -30.24
C LYS A 297 -20.57 1.70 -30.56
N SER A 298 -19.27 1.54 -30.86
CA SER A 298 -18.71 0.22 -31.16
C SER A 298 -18.29 -0.49 -29.88
N VAL A 299 -18.97 -1.59 -29.52
CA VAL A 299 -18.70 -2.34 -28.29
C VAL A 299 -17.24 -2.81 -28.23
N VAL A 300 -16.74 -3.49 -29.26
CA VAL A 300 -15.39 -4.05 -29.29
C VAL A 300 -14.31 -2.96 -29.15
N ILE A 301 -14.50 -1.81 -29.80
CA ILE A 301 -13.55 -0.69 -29.69
C ILE A 301 -13.54 -0.13 -28.27
N ASN A 302 -14.70 0.02 -27.64
CA ASN A 302 -14.78 0.49 -26.25
C ASN A 302 -14.19 -0.54 -25.27
N GLN A 303 -14.35 -1.84 -25.51
CA GLN A 303 -13.74 -2.89 -24.68
C GLN A 303 -12.20 -2.90 -24.81
N LEU A 304 -11.65 -2.67 -26.01
CA LEU A 304 -10.20 -2.70 -26.25
C LEU A 304 -9.47 -1.39 -25.88
N PHE A 305 -10.06 -0.24 -26.22
CA PHE A 305 -9.42 1.07 -26.07
C PHE A 305 -10.03 1.95 -24.98
N GLY A 306 -11.13 1.51 -24.35
CA GLY A 306 -11.71 2.17 -23.20
C GLY A 306 -10.79 2.18 -21.99
N GLY A 307 -10.94 3.20 -21.14
CA GLY A 307 -10.14 3.40 -19.92
C GLY A 307 -10.91 3.16 -18.62
N TRP A 308 -12.25 3.11 -18.66
CA TRP A 308 -13.10 2.86 -17.49
C TRP A 308 -13.45 1.38 -17.33
N THR A 309 -14.04 0.78 -18.37
CA THR A 309 -14.42 -0.64 -18.44
C THR A 309 -13.57 -1.43 -19.43
N GLY A 310 -12.80 -0.76 -20.28
CA GLY A 310 -11.91 -1.38 -21.26
C GLY A 310 -10.51 -1.73 -20.72
N ILE A 311 -9.73 -2.43 -21.56
CA ILE A 311 -8.34 -2.83 -21.24
C ILE A 311 -7.28 -1.77 -21.59
N SER A 312 -7.68 -0.64 -22.17
CA SER A 312 -6.82 0.50 -22.50
C SER A 312 -5.52 0.16 -23.24
N LEU A 313 -5.62 -0.40 -24.46
CA LEU A 313 -4.45 -0.72 -25.31
C LEU A 313 -3.52 0.47 -25.57
N ILE A 314 -4.06 1.70 -25.54
CA ILE A 314 -3.30 2.95 -25.65
C ILE A 314 -3.50 3.70 -24.31
N PRO A 315 -2.64 3.45 -23.31
CA PRO A 315 -2.86 3.91 -21.94
C PRO A 315 -2.37 5.36 -21.75
N ILE A 316 -3.10 6.32 -22.33
CA ILE A 316 -2.78 7.74 -22.22
C ILE A 316 -3.64 8.40 -21.14
N THR A 317 -2.97 9.05 -20.19
CA THR A 317 -3.56 9.93 -19.20
C THR A 317 -2.65 11.12 -18.97
N PHE A 318 -3.25 12.29 -18.71
CA PHE A 318 -2.53 13.49 -18.30
C PHE A 318 -2.84 13.86 -16.84
N ASP A 319 -3.38 12.92 -16.08
CA ASP A 319 -3.86 13.11 -14.73
C ASP A 319 -3.08 12.25 -13.74
N TRP A 320 -2.39 12.93 -12.81
CA TRP A 320 -1.60 12.27 -11.78
C TRP A 320 -2.44 11.36 -10.88
N THR A 321 -3.75 11.62 -10.74
CA THR A 321 -4.66 10.73 -9.98
C THR A 321 -4.84 9.38 -10.65
N GLN A 322 -4.85 9.31 -11.99
CA GLN A 322 -4.98 8.04 -12.71
C GLN A 322 -3.69 7.22 -12.64
N VAL A 323 -2.54 7.92 -12.59
CA VAL A 323 -1.21 7.30 -12.45
C VAL A 323 -1.00 6.76 -11.04
N THR A 324 -1.42 7.47 -10.00
CA THR A 324 -1.08 7.14 -8.58
C THR A 324 -2.24 6.63 -7.74
N GLY A 325 -3.46 6.65 -8.30
CA GLY A 325 -4.69 6.27 -7.63
C GLY A 325 -4.76 4.78 -7.25
N TYR A 326 -5.84 4.43 -6.55
CA TYR A 326 -6.15 3.03 -6.18
C TYR A 326 -5.01 2.30 -5.45
N GLY A 327 -4.28 2.99 -4.55
CA GLY A 327 -3.21 2.35 -3.77
C GLY A 327 -1.93 2.02 -4.55
N LEU A 328 -1.80 2.44 -5.81
CA LEU A 328 -0.57 2.27 -6.60
C LEU A 328 0.58 3.14 -6.11
N HIS A 329 0.27 4.26 -5.46
CA HIS A 329 1.24 5.27 -5.03
C HIS A 329 2.09 5.78 -6.20
N SER A 330 3.11 6.59 -5.91
CA SER A 330 3.95 7.17 -6.95
C SER A 330 4.88 6.13 -7.59
N PRO A 331 4.95 6.04 -8.94
CA PRO A 331 5.86 5.14 -9.66
C PRO A 331 7.33 5.58 -9.58
N LEU A 332 7.63 6.74 -9.01
CA LEU A 332 9.00 7.22 -8.79
C LEU A 332 9.68 6.51 -7.60
N ILE A 333 8.93 5.75 -6.82
CA ILE A 333 9.38 5.14 -5.57
C ILE A 333 9.95 3.73 -5.77
N PRO A 334 9.24 2.78 -6.43
CA PRO A 334 9.71 1.40 -6.56
C PRO A 334 10.93 1.30 -7.47
N PRO A 335 11.83 0.33 -7.25
CA PRO A 335 12.94 0.08 -8.16
C PRO A 335 12.46 -0.41 -9.53
N TRP A 336 13.27 -0.20 -10.57
CA TRP A 336 12.89 -0.52 -11.95
C TRP A 336 12.47 -1.99 -12.15
N PHE A 337 13.15 -2.96 -11.52
CA PHE A 337 12.79 -4.36 -11.70
C PHE A 337 11.38 -4.66 -11.18
N ALA A 338 10.95 -4.04 -10.08
CA ALA A 338 9.60 -4.22 -9.55
C ALA A 338 8.57 -3.69 -10.55
N ILE A 339 8.80 -2.48 -11.10
CA ILE A 339 7.96 -1.88 -12.14
C ILE A 339 7.91 -2.74 -13.40
N ALA A 340 9.07 -3.25 -13.84
CA ALA A 340 9.15 -4.11 -15.02
C ALA A 340 8.37 -5.43 -14.84
N ASN A 341 8.43 -6.05 -13.66
CA ASN A 341 7.64 -7.24 -13.37
C ASN A 341 6.14 -6.95 -13.38
N THR A 342 5.71 -5.84 -12.76
CA THR A 342 4.30 -5.41 -12.79
C THR A 342 3.85 -5.09 -14.22
N LEU A 343 4.68 -4.44 -15.04
CA LEU A 343 4.39 -4.15 -16.44
C LEU A 343 4.21 -5.44 -17.26
N VAL A 344 5.16 -6.37 -17.14
CA VAL A 344 5.08 -7.67 -17.84
C VAL A 344 3.85 -8.45 -17.39
N GLY A 345 3.55 -8.45 -16.09
CA GLY A 345 2.32 -9.03 -15.54
C GLY A 345 1.07 -8.37 -16.14
N THR A 346 1.01 -7.04 -16.17
CA THR A 346 -0.15 -6.27 -16.65
C THR A 346 -0.41 -6.54 -18.11
N VAL A 347 0.62 -6.50 -18.96
CA VAL A 347 0.49 -6.81 -20.39
C VAL A 347 0.10 -8.28 -20.59
N PHE A 348 0.78 -9.21 -19.95
CA PHE A 348 0.51 -10.62 -20.15
C PHE A 348 -0.90 -11.02 -19.68
N TRP A 349 -1.26 -10.69 -18.44
CA TRP A 349 -2.53 -11.12 -17.87
C TRP A 349 -3.72 -10.28 -18.35
N PHE A 350 -3.62 -8.95 -18.32
CA PHE A 350 -4.78 -8.08 -18.57
C PHE A 350 -4.93 -7.59 -20.01
N VAL A 351 -3.85 -7.58 -20.80
CA VAL A 351 -3.96 -7.27 -22.24
C VAL A 351 -4.12 -8.55 -23.05
N ILE A 352 -3.24 -9.54 -22.86
CA ILE A 352 -3.23 -10.76 -23.69
C ILE A 352 -4.25 -11.80 -23.18
N VAL A 353 -4.12 -12.25 -21.93
CA VAL A 353 -4.95 -13.34 -21.40
C VAL A 353 -6.41 -12.92 -21.24
N THR A 354 -6.70 -11.73 -20.70
CA THR A 354 -8.08 -11.22 -20.61
C THR A 354 -8.73 -11.13 -21.99
N ALA A 355 -8.05 -10.61 -23.01
CA ALA A 355 -8.60 -10.55 -24.36
C ALA A 355 -8.86 -11.96 -24.92
N ALA A 356 -7.91 -12.88 -24.75
CA ALA A 356 -8.06 -14.27 -25.20
C ALA A 356 -9.26 -14.96 -24.52
N VAL A 357 -9.42 -14.80 -23.20
CA VAL A 357 -10.53 -15.40 -22.44
C VAL A 357 -11.86 -14.73 -22.81
N HIS A 358 -11.91 -13.39 -22.85
CA HIS A 358 -13.15 -12.65 -23.09
C HIS A 358 -13.73 -12.93 -24.48
N PHE A 359 -12.91 -12.83 -25.52
CA PHE A 359 -13.36 -13.04 -26.91
C PHE A 359 -13.50 -14.51 -27.29
N SER A 360 -13.03 -15.45 -26.46
CA SER A 360 -13.34 -16.89 -26.64
C SER A 360 -14.76 -17.27 -26.16
N GLY A 361 -15.47 -16.37 -25.47
CA GLY A 361 -16.76 -16.66 -24.85
C GLY A 361 -16.69 -17.51 -23.58
N THR A 362 -15.49 -17.79 -23.06
CA THR A 362 -15.28 -18.52 -21.80
C THR A 362 -15.98 -17.78 -20.65
N TRP A 363 -16.59 -18.53 -19.72
CA TRP A 363 -17.39 -18.01 -18.60
C TRP A 363 -18.57 -17.12 -19.02
N TYR A 364 -19.11 -17.32 -20.23
CA TYR A 364 -20.21 -16.51 -20.78
C TYR A 364 -19.86 -15.01 -20.88
N ALA A 365 -18.57 -14.71 -21.08
CA ALA A 365 -18.03 -13.35 -21.06
C ALA A 365 -18.69 -12.38 -22.06
N GLU A 366 -19.26 -12.87 -23.17
CA GLU A 366 -19.95 -12.02 -24.15
C GLU A 366 -21.17 -11.28 -23.59
N TYR A 367 -21.78 -11.81 -22.52
CA TYR A 367 -22.95 -11.22 -21.84
C TYR A 367 -22.55 -10.27 -20.71
N LEU A 368 -21.26 -10.10 -20.44
CA LEU A 368 -20.72 -9.37 -19.31
C LEU A 368 -19.78 -8.26 -19.79
N PRO A 369 -19.57 -7.20 -18.99
CA PRO A 369 -18.50 -6.25 -19.25
C PRO A 369 -17.13 -6.94 -19.17
N ILE A 370 -16.17 -6.47 -19.99
CA ILE A 370 -14.81 -7.03 -19.99
C ILE A 370 -14.08 -6.77 -18.67
N SER A 371 -14.22 -5.54 -18.13
CA SER A 371 -13.72 -5.15 -16.82
C SER A 371 -14.78 -4.39 -16.02
N ASP A 372 -15.10 -4.91 -14.83
CA ASP A 372 -16.06 -4.33 -13.88
C ASP A 372 -15.86 -4.96 -12.50
N SER A 373 -16.18 -4.19 -11.45
CA SER A 373 -16.11 -4.60 -10.03
C SER A 373 -17.43 -5.14 -9.48
N ASN A 374 -18.53 -5.05 -10.23
CA ASN A 374 -19.83 -5.59 -9.81
C ASN A 374 -19.97 -7.08 -10.10
N SER A 375 -20.93 -7.70 -9.40
CA SER A 375 -21.38 -9.07 -9.66
C SER A 375 -22.70 -9.07 -10.41
N TRP A 376 -22.87 -10.02 -11.34
CA TRP A 376 -23.98 -10.07 -12.28
C TRP A 376 -24.82 -11.34 -12.10
N ASP A 377 -26.12 -11.26 -12.42
CA ASP A 377 -27.02 -12.40 -12.50
C ASP A 377 -27.19 -12.92 -13.94
N ASN A 378 -27.86 -14.06 -14.09
CA ASN A 378 -28.14 -14.74 -15.35
C ASN A 378 -29.09 -13.98 -16.28
N THR A 379 -29.67 -12.86 -15.82
CA THR A 379 -30.50 -11.95 -16.64
C THR A 379 -29.71 -10.75 -17.16
N GLY A 380 -28.43 -10.64 -16.80
CA GLY A 380 -27.58 -9.51 -17.17
C GLY A 380 -27.83 -8.26 -16.34
N ASN A 381 -28.41 -8.41 -15.15
CA ASN A 381 -28.58 -7.33 -14.17
C ASN A 381 -27.59 -7.48 -13.01
N ALA A 382 -27.41 -6.40 -12.24
CA ALA A 382 -26.63 -6.44 -11.02
C ALA A 382 -27.23 -7.45 -10.03
N TYR A 383 -26.38 -8.28 -9.42
CA TYR A 383 -26.79 -9.40 -8.60
C TYR A 383 -27.51 -8.96 -7.31
N ASN A 384 -28.76 -9.40 -7.12
CA ASN A 384 -29.55 -9.03 -5.95
C ASN A 384 -29.40 -10.02 -4.79
N VAL A 385 -28.53 -9.67 -3.84
CA VAL A 385 -28.18 -10.47 -2.66
C VAL A 385 -29.38 -10.74 -1.75
N THR A 386 -30.30 -9.76 -1.60
CA THR A 386 -31.45 -9.91 -0.68
C THR A 386 -32.38 -11.06 -1.06
N ARG A 387 -32.36 -11.49 -2.33
CA ARG A 387 -33.16 -12.62 -2.81
C ARG A 387 -32.69 -13.97 -2.28
N ILE A 388 -31.44 -14.09 -1.82
CA ILE A 388 -30.83 -15.37 -1.41
C ILE A 388 -30.48 -15.43 0.08
N LEU A 389 -30.90 -14.43 0.86
CA LEU A 389 -30.66 -14.36 2.30
C LEU A 389 -31.83 -14.96 3.10
N THR A 390 -31.49 -15.62 4.21
CA THR A 390 -32.42 -15.93 5.30
C THR A 390 -32.63 -14.69 6.19
N PRO A 391 -33.67 -14.66 7.05
CA PRO A 391 -33.83 -13.59 8.05
C PRO A 391 -32.62 -13.40 8.98
N GLU A 392 -31.83 -14.46 9.19
CA GLU A 392 -30.60 -14.48 9.99
C GLU A 392 -29.35 -14.10 9.17
N PHE A 393 -29.51 -13.57 7.95
CA PHE A 393 -28.41 -13.19 7.06
C PHE A 393 -27.47 -14.33 6.67
N THR A 394 -28.02 -15.55 6.57
CA THR A 394 -27.31 -16.73 6.05
C THR A 394 -27.82 -17.12 4.66
N LEU A 395 -27.15 -18.05 3.99
CA LEU A 395 -27.52 -18.48 2.63
C LEU A 395 -28.78 -19.35 2.64
N ASP A 396 -29.80 -18.92 1.90
CA ASP A 396 -30.96 -19.75 1.54
C ASP A 396 -30.69 -20.48 0.21
N LEU A 397 -30.40 -21.77 0.30
CA LEU A 397 -30.02 -22.58 -0.86
C LEU A 397 -31.17 -22.74 -1.86
N ALA A 398 -32.42 -22.82 -1.40
CA ALA A 398 -33.57 -23.00 -2.27
C ALA A 398 -33.82 -21.73 -3.09
N LYS A 399 -33.76 -20.55 -2.45
CA LYS A 399 -33.87 -19.26 -3.14
C LYS A 399 -32.70 -19.01 -4.08
N TYR A 400 -31.48 -19.40 -3.70
CA TYR A 400 -30.31 -19.30 -4.57
C TYR A 400 -30.47 -20.09 -5.87
N LYS A 401 -30.88 -21.36 -5.77
CA LYS A 401 -31.14 -22.21 -6.94
C LYS A 401 -32.31 -21.72 -7.80
N ALA A 402 -33.30 -21.06 -7.19
CA ALA A 402 -34.43 -20.48 -7.92
C ALA A 402 -34.12 -19.12 -8.57
N TYR A 403 -33.06 -18.43 -8.14
CA TYR A 403 -32.70 -17.11 -8.65
C TYR A 403 -31.67 -17.20 -9.80
N SER A 404 -30.39 -17.39 -9.48
CA SER A 404 -29.31 -17.29 -10.46
C SER A 404 -27.98 -17.78 -9.86
N PRO A 405 -27.07 -18.37 -10.67
CA PRO A 405 -25.65 -18.41 -10.31
C PRO A 405 -25.06 -17.00 -10.37
N LEU A 406 -23.89 -16.81 -9.76
CA LEU A 406 -23.19 -15.51 -9.75
C LEU A 406 -22.17 -15.46 -10.90
N PHE A 407 -22.17 -14.36 -11.65
CA PHE A 407 -21.22 -14.09 -12.72
C PHE A 407 -20.31 -12.90 -12.40
N LEU A 408 -19.08 -13.00 -12.86
CA LEU A 408 -18.00 -12.02 -12.70
C LEU A 408 -17.48 -11.61 -14.09
N SER A 409 -17.07 -10.35 -14.21
CA SER A 409 -16.35 -9.84 -15.38
C SER A 409 -15.04 -10.62 -15.60
N THR A 410 -14.53 -10.61 -16.83
CA THR A 410 -13.34 -11.40 -17.18
C THR A 410 -12.11 -10.96 -16.39
N THR A 411 -11.87 -9.65 -16.25
CA THR A 411 -10.74 -9.17 -15.44
C THR A 411 -10.91 -9.55 -13.97
N PHE A 412 -12.11 -9.43 -13.40
CA PHE A 412 -12.33 -9.71 -11.98
C PHE A 412 -12.16 -11.21 -11.67
N ALA A 413 -12.67 -12.09 -12.53
CA ALA A 413 -12.44 -13.53 -12.41
C ALA A 413 -10.94 -13.87 -12.50
N LEU A 414 -10.21 -13.26 -13.45
CA LEU A 414 -8.77 -13.50 -13.61
C LEU A 414 -7.97 -13.03 -12.38
N THR A 415 -8.33 -11.88 -11.79
CA THR A 415 -7.69 -11.37 -10.56
C THR A 415 -7.79 -12.35 -9.40
N TYR A 416 -8.90 -13.09 -9.25
CA TYR A 416 -8.99 -14.15 -8.24
C TYR A 416 -8.00 -15.29 -8.48
N GLY A 417 -7.87 -15.75 -9.74
CA GLY A 417 -6.83 -16.72 -10.11
C GLY A 417 -5.43 -16.19 -9.81
N LEU A 418 -5.12 -14.97 -10.22
CA LEU A 418 -3.83 -14.33 -9.95
C LEU A 418 -3.53 -14.18 -8.46
N SER A 419 -4.55 -13.89 -7.64
CA SER A 419 -4.41 -13.84 -6.19
C SER A 419 -3.99 -15.20 -5.62
N PHE A 420 -4.61 -16.31 -6.08
CA PHE A 420 -4.21 -17.67 -5.71
C PHE A 420 -2.74 -17.96 -6.07
N ALA A 421 -2.32 -17.60 -7.29
CA ALA A 421 -0.94 -17.77 -7.72
C ALA A 421 0.04 -16.90 -6.90
N ALA A 422 -0.31 -15.65 -6.62
CA ALA A 422 0.54 -14.72 -5.89
C ALA A 422 0.86 -15.22 -4.48
N ILE A 423 -0.13 -15.76 -3.76
CA ILE A 423 0.04 -16.31 -2.41
C ILE A 423 1.03 -17.47 -2.46
N ALA A 424 0.78 -18.49 -3.28
CA ALA A 424 1.71 -19.62 -3.42
C ALA A 424 3.11 -19.16 -3.86
N ALA A 425 3.18 -18.20 -4.78
CA ALA A 425 4.43 -17.67 -5.28
C ALA A 425 5.25 -16.97 -4.20
N VAL A 426 4.63 -16.13 -3.36
CA VAL A 426 5.32 -15.44 -2.25
C VAL A 426 5.95 -16.45 -1.30
N PHE A 427 5.19 -17.46 -0.88
CA PHE A 427 5.69 -18.42 0.10
C PHE A 427 6.88 -19.20 -0.45
N VAL A 428 6.74 -19.76 -1.65
CA VAL A 428 7.82 -20.54 -2.27
C VAL A 428 9.03 -19.66 -2.62
N HIS A 429 8.79 -18.45 -3.13
CA HIS A 429 9.86 -17.50 -3.47
C HIS A 429 10.67 -17.10 -2.23
N VAL A 430 10.01 -16.74 -1.13
CA VAL A 430 10.70 -16.34 0.11
C VAL A 430 11.48 -17.50 0.71
N VAL A 431 10.93 -18.71 0.71
CA VAL A 431 11.66 -19.90 1.19
C VAL A 431 12.92 -20.16 0.36
N LEU A 432 12.85 -20.04 -0.96
CA LEU A 432 13.97 -20.35 -1.85
C LEU A 432 15.05 -19.24 -1.90
N PHE A 433 14.63 -17.97 -2.02
CA PHE A 433 15.55 -16.85 -2.22
C PHE A 433 15.99 -16.19 -0.90
N HIS A 434 15.11 -16.14 0.11
CA HIS A 434 15.37 -15.45 1.38
C HIS A 434 15.46 -16.40 2.59
N GLY A 435 15.26 -17.71 2.42
CA GLY A 435 15.27 -18.67 3.52
C GLY A 435 16.58 -18.70 4.30
N GLU A 436 17.72 -18.61 3.61
CA GLU A 436 19.04 -18.56 4.25
C GLU A 436 19.23 -17.26 5.06
N GLU A 437 18.84 -16.10 4.50
CA GLU A 437 18.88 -14.80 5.19
C GLU A 437 18.03 -14.82 6.47
N ILE A 438 16.79 -15.33 6.40
CA ILE A 438 15.89 -15.47 7.54
C ILE A 438 16.52 -16.35 8.62
N TRP A 439 17.12 -17.49 8.23
CA TRP A 439 17.74 -18.43 9.16
C TRP A 439 18.98 -17.86 9.86
N ILE A 440 19.86 -17.20 9.09
CA ILE A 440 21.04 -16.52 9.62
C ILE A 440 20.60 -15.47 10.65
N ARG A 441 19.57 -14.67 10.35
CA ARG A 441 19.05 -13.66 11.27
C ARG A 441 18.36 -14.25 12.48
N ALA A 442 17.62 -15.34 12.33
CA ALA A 442 17.01 -16.03 13.47
C ALA A 442 18.09 -16.44 14.49
N LYS A 443 19.24 -16.94 14.01
CA LYS A 443 20.38 -17.35 14.85
C LYS A 443 21.34 -16.23 15.26
N ALA A 444 21.32 -15.09 14.57
CA ALA A 444 22.25 -14.00 14.84
C ALA A 444 22.07 -13.41 16.25
N VAL A 445 23.20 -13.22 16.94
CA VAL A 445 23.28 -12.50 18.21
C VAL A 445 23.07 -11.01 17.94
N LYS A 446 22.38 -10.32 18.84
CA LYS A 446 22.09 -8.89 18.70
C LYS A 446 23.38 -8.10 18.47
N GLY A 447 23.43 -7.31 17.40
CA GLY A 447 24.56 -6.44 17.11
C GLY A 447 25.57 -6.93 16.06
N THR A 448 25.49 -8.19 15.62
CA THR A 448 26.50 -8.78 14.70
C THR A 448 26.31 -8.39 13.23
N LEU A 449 25.10 -8.01 12.83
CA LEU A 449 24.73 -7.65 11.45
C LEU A 449 24.13 -6.23 11.38
N ASP A 450 24.41 -5.39 12.39
CA ASP A 450 23.86 -4.04 12.47
C ASP A 450 24.48 -3.15 11.38
N ASP A 451 23.61 -2.46 10.64
CA ASP A 451 24.01 -1.40 9.72
C ASP A 451 24.45 -0.13 10.46
N ASN A 452 24.98 0.85 9.73
CA ASN A 452 25.44 2.12 10.31
C ASN A 452 24.31 2.86 11.08
N HIS A 453 23.07 2.79 10.60
CA HIS A 453 21.91 3.43 11.20
C HIS A 453 21.54 2.76 12.53
N MET A 454 21.62 1.44 12.61
CA MET A 454 21.41 0.67 13.83
C MET A 454 22.53 0.93 14.85
N LYS A 455 23.79 1.02 14.41
CA LYS A 455 24.92 1.44 15.28
C LYS A 455 24.64 2.81 15.92
N MET A 456 24.22 3.80 15.14
CA MET A 456 23.86 5.14 15.64
C MET A 456 22.69 5.10 16.62
N MET A 457 21.72 4.20 16.40
CA MET A 457 20.55 4.08 17.28
C MET A 457 20.86 3.48 18.65
N ARG A 458 22.04 2.86 18.86
CA ARG A 458 22.42 2.24 20.15
C ARG A 458 22.48 3.24 21.30
N LYS A 459 22.68 4.54 21.03
CA LYS A 459 22.65 5.57 22.07
C LYS A 459 21.26 5.81 22.65
N TYR A 460 20.20 5.44 21.94
CA TYR A 460 18.82 5.57 22.41
C TYR A 460 18.37 4.29 23.12
N LYS A 461 17.62 4.45 24.22
CA LYS A 461 17.05 3.32 24.94
C LYS A 461 16.07 2.57 24.05
N ALA A 462 16.39 1.30 23.77
CA ALA A 462 15.52 0.43 23.00
C ALA A 462 14.19 0.14 23.72
N VAL A 463 13.18 -0.24 22.94
CA VAL A 463 11.89 -0.72 23.45
C VAL A 463 12.01 -2.20 23.81
N PRO A 464 11.79 -2.58 25.08
CA PRO A 464 11.80 -3.99 25.47
C PRO A 464 10.75 -4.80 24.71
N ASN A 465 11.08 -6.04 24.32
CA ASN A 465 10.15 -6.90 23.57
C ASN A 465 8.85 -7.19 24.34
N TRP A 466 8.90 -7.21 25.66
CA TRP A 466 7.72 -7.45 26.50
C TRP A 466 6.67 -6.34 26.38
N TRP A 467 7.02 -5.10 26.01
CA TRP A 467 6.03 -4.03 25.76
C TRP A 467 5.10 -4.42 24.60
N TYR A 468 5.69 -4.91 23.51
CA TYR A 468 4.95 -5.41 22.37
C TYR A 468 4.17 -6.68 22.71
N GLY A 469 4.74 -7.58 23.51
CA GLY A 469 4.05 -8.79 23.97
C GLY A 469 2.82 -8.49 24.83
N VAL A 470 2.92 -7.56 25.79
CA VAL A 470 1.78 -7.13 26.62
C VAL A 470 0.71 -6.46 25.77
N LEU A 471 1.09 -5.58 24.84
CA LEU A 471 0.13 -4.94 23.94
C LEU A 471 -0.56 -5.98 23.03
N LEU A 472 0.19 -6.93 22.49
CA LEU A 472 -0.35 -8.02 21.67
C LEU A 472 -1.38 -8.86 22.46
N LEU A 473 -1.03 -9.28 23.68
CA LEU A 473 -1.93 -10.08 24.53
C LEU A 473 -3.23 -9.34 24.86
N ASN A 474 -3.13 -8.05 25.20
CA ASN A 474 -4.32 -7.24 25.46
C ASN A 474 -5.21 -7.13 24.20
N MET A 475 -4.63 -6.86 23.04
CA MET A 475 -5.39 -6.71 21.80
C MET A 475 -5.99 -8.02 21.30
N ILE A 476 -5.35 -9.17 21.57
CA ILE A 476 -5.94 -10.49 21.36
C ILE A 476 -7.13 -10.71 22.31
N ALA A 477 -7.05 -10.29 23.57
CA ALA A 477 -8.20 -10.37 24.48
C ALA A 477 -9.39 -9.52 23.96
N PHE A 478 -9.12 -8.31 23.45
CA PHE A 478 -10.14 -7.50 22.80
C PHE A 478 -10.71 -8.15 21.53
N SER A 479 -9.91 -8.86 20.72
CA SER A 479 -10.45 -9.56 19.54
C SER A 479 -11.36 -10.72 19.93
N PHE A 480 -11.01 -11.49 20.98
CA PHE A 480 -11.91 -12.51 21.53
C PHE A 480 -13.21 -11.89 22.08
N ALA A 481 -13.12 -10.75 22.77
CA ALA A 481 -14.31 -10.04 23.23
C ALA A 481 -15.22 -9.65 22.06
N THR A 482 -14.67 -9.05 21.00
CA THR A 482 -15.41 -8.66 19.79
C THR A 482 -16.14 -9.86 19.16
N VAL A 483 -15.50 -11.02 19.10
CA VAL A 483 -16.07 -12.22 18.45
C VAL A 483 -17.06 -12.96 19.34
N CYS A 484 -16.75 -13.11 20.64
CA CYS A 484 -17.53 -13.96 21.55
C CYS A 484 -18.66 -13.23 22.29
N ALA A 485 -18.56 -11.91 22.50
CA ALA A 485 -19.58 -11.18 23.25
C ALA A 485 -20.78 -10.74 22.38
N TRP A 486 -20.64 -10.75 21.06
CA TRP A 486 -21.71 -10.39 20.11
C TRP A 486 -22.03 -11.53 19.14
N PRO A 487 -23.24 -11.59 18.57
CA PRO A 487 -23.67 -12.62 17.63
C PRO A 487 -23.03 -12.43 16.25
N THR A 488 -21.71 -12.57 16.17
CA THR A 488 -20.92 -12.36 14.95
C THR A 488 -20.90 -13.57 14.01
N HIS A 489 -21.34 -14.73 14.51
CA HIS A 489 -21.29 -16.04 13.85
C HIS A 489 -19.88 -16.58 13.52
N LEU A 490 -18.82 -15.85 13.87
CA LEU A 490 -17.43 -16.31 13.78
C LEU A 490 -17.10 -17.19 14.99
N SER A 491 -16.50 -18.35 14.76
CA SER A 491 -16.05 -19.20 15.86
C SER A 491 -14.75 -18.70 16.47
N TRP A 492 -14.58 -18.89 17.78
CA TRP A 492 -13.39 -18.47 18.52
C TRP A 492 -12.10 -19.12 17.99
N TRP A 493 -12.15 -20.36 17.49
CA TRP A 493 -10.99 -21.05 16.93
C TRP A 493 -10.62 -20.53 15.54
N ALA A 494 -11.60 -20.09 14.73
CA ALA A 494 -11.34 -19.45 13.46
C ALA A 494 -10.60 -18.11 13.63
N LEU A 495 -10.88 -17.36 14.70
CA LEU A 495 -10.12 -16.16 15.04
C LEU A 495 -8.62 -16.46 15.26
N ILE A 496 -8.30 -17.55 15.97
CA ILE A 496 -6.90 -17.97 16.18
C ILE A 496 -6.21 -18.25 14.85
N ILE A 497 -6.89 -18.94 13.93
CA ILE A 497 -6.35 -19.21 12.59
C ILE A 497 -6.12 -17.92 11.82
N ALA A 498 -7.06 -16.97 11.87
CA ALA A 498 -6.88 -15.66 11.22
C ALA A 498 -5.63 -14.93 11.74
N LEU A 499 -5.46 -14.88 13.06
CA LEU A 499 -4.29 -14.26 13.69
C LEU A 499 -2.98 -15.00 13.34
N LEU A 500 -3.02 -16.32 13.25
CA LEU A 500 -1.87 -17.13 12.83
C LEU A 500 -1.48 -16.84 11.38
N ILE A 501 -2.47 -16.74 10.46
CA ILE A 501 -2.23 -16.35 9.08
C ILE A 501 -1.56 -14.97 9.04
N SER A 502 -2.10 -13.98 9.75
CA SER A 502 -1.53 -12.63 9.82
C SER A 502 -0.07 -12.68 10.30
N PHE A 503 0.22 -13.41 11.37
CA PHE A 503 1.54 -13.54 11.96
C PHE A 503 2.56 -14.19 11.00
N VAL A 504 2.21 -15.32 10.39
CA VAL A 504 3.10 -16.08 9.49
C VAL A 504 3.42 -15.28 8.23
N TRP A 505 2.41 -14.64 7.63
CA TRP A 505 2.57 -13.95 6.35
C TRP A 505 3.18 -12.55 6.47
N THR A 506 3.30 -12.00 7.69
CA THR A 506 3.98 -10.71 7.91
C THR A 506 5.43 -10.73 7.45
N ILE A 507 6.18 -11.83 7.64
CA ILE A 507 7.58 -11.89 7.17
C ILE A 507 7.65 -12.00 5.63
N PRO A 508 7.02 -12.99 4.97
CA PRO A 508 7.14 -13.14 3.52
C PRO A 508 6.69 -11.93 2.73
N ILE A 509 5.52 -11.37 3.04
CA ILE A 509 5.01 -10.18 2.35
C ILE A 509 5.81 -8.95 2.74
N GLY A 510 6.22 -8.83 4.01
CA GLY A 510 7.06 -7.74 4.48
C GLY A 510 8.40 -7.65 3.76
N ILE A 511 9.06 -8.78 3.43
CA ILE A 511 10.32 -8.79 2.67
C ILE A 511 10.11 -8.25 1.26
N VAL A 512 9.08 -8.72 0.55
CA VAL A 512 8.77 -8.24 -0.80
C VAL A 512 8.43 -6.75 -0.75
N TYR A 513 7.61 -6.33 0.22
CA TYR A 513 7.20 -4.93 0.32
C TYR A 513 8.37 -4.00 0.69
N ALA A 514 9.20 -4.38 1.65
CA ALA A 514 10.33 -3.57 2.11
C ALA A 514 11.44 -3.42 1.04
N THR A 515 11.59 -4.39 0.15
CA THR A 515 12.61 -4.36 -0.92
C THR A 515 12.11 -3.77 -2.23
N THR A 516 10.82 -3.92 -2.53
CA THR A 516 10.26 -3.58 -3.85
C THR A 516 9.22 -2.46 -3.82
N ASN A 517 8.71 -2.09 -2.65
CA ASN A 517 7.59 -1.17 -2.47
C ASN A 517 6.26 -1.66 -3.11
N ILE A 518 6.17 -2.93 -3.51
CA ILE A 518 4.93 -3.57 -3.96
C ILE A 518 4.33 -4.35 -2.79
N HIS A 519 3.14 -3.95 -2.35
CA HIS A 519 2.41 -4.64 -1.29
C HIS A 519 1.52 -5.72 -1.89
N LEU A 520 1.56 -6.92 -1.32
CA LEU A 520 0.78 -8.07 -1.80
C LEU A 520 -0.36 -8.36 -0.83
N GLY A 521 -1.58 -8.49 -1.36
CA GLY A 521 -2.79 -8.69 -0.57
C GLY A 521 -3.04 -10.14 -0.14
N LEU A 522 -3.49 -10.35 1.11
CA LEU A 522 -4.04 -11.64 1.58
C LEU A 522 -5.57 -11.68 1.58
N ASN A 523 -6.23 -10.64 1.06
CA ASN A 523 -7.69 -10.51 1.05
C ASN A 523 -8.36 -11.82 0.62
N VAL A 524 -8.12 -12.21 -0.63
CA VAL A 524 -8.71 -13.40 -1.25
C VAL A 524 -8.32 -14.69 -0.52
N PHE A 525 -7.09 -14.76 0.03
CA PHE A 525 -6.63 -15.95 0.78
C PHE A 525 -7.48 -16.21 2.02
N THR A 526 -7.66 -15.16 2.82
CA THR A 526 -8.40 -15.26 4.09
C THR A 526 -9.87 -15.57 3.83
N GLU A 527 -10.45 -14.96 2.80
CA GLU A 527 -11.82 -15.20 2.33
C GLU A 527 -12.02 -16.65 1.84
N TYR A 528 -11.06 -17.17 1.07
CA TYR A 528 -11.08 -18.54 0.57
C TYR A 528 -11.05 -19.56 1.70
N ILE A 529 -10.17 -19.40 2.69
CA ILE A 529 -10.04 -20.32 3.83
C ILE A 529 -11.33 -20.35 4.67
N ILE A 530 -11.81 -19.17 5.11
CA ILE A 530 -13.00 -19.12 5.97
C ILE A 530 -14.26 -19.58 5.22
N GLY A 531 -14.35 -19.34 3.91
CA GLY A 531 -15.46 -19.79 3.09
C GLY A 531 -15.61 -21.32 3.02
N TYR A 532 -14.52 -22.08 3.18
CA TYR A 532 -14.58 -23.55 3.35
C TYR A 532 -14.77 -23.96 4.81
N MET A 533 -14.22 -23.21 5.77
CA MET A 533 -14.32 -23.54 7.20
C MET A 533 -15.70 -23.27 7.80
N GLN A 534 -16.35 -22.16 7.41
CA GLN A 534 -17.64 -21.71 7.92
C GLN A 534 -18.53 -21.17 6.77
N PRO A 535 -18.97 -22.04 5.84
CA PRO A 535 -19.74 -21.61 4.67
C PRO A 535 -21.10 -21.00 5.06
N GLY A 536 -21.57 -20.05 4.25
CA GLY A 536 -22.91 -19.45 4.40
C GLY A 536 -23.00 -18.33 5.43
N ARG A 537 -21.87 -17.84 5.94
CA ARG A 537 -21.80 -16.84 7.03
C ARG A 537 -20.98 -15.61 6.58
N PRO A 538 -21.61 -14.60 5.95
CA PRO A 538 -20.90 -13.45 5.39
C PRO A 538 -20.23 -12.59 6.46
N LEU A 539 -20.88 -12.35 7.60
CA LEU A 539 -20.30 -11.54 8.68
C LEU A 539 -19.05 -12.20 9.30
N ALA A 540 -19.09 -13.53 9.48
CA ALA A 540 -17.95 -14.28 9.98
C ALA A 540 -16.75 -14.18 9.02
N MET A 541 -17.00 -14.25 7.71
CA MET A 541 -15.98 -14.05 6.70
C MET A 541 -15.39 -12.64 6.76
N MET A 542 -16.22 -11.60 6.87
CA MET A 542 -15.76 -10.21 6.96
C MET A 542 -14.82 -10.02 8.16
N LEU A 543 -15.20 -10.52 9.34
CA LEU A 543 -14.35 -10.44 10.54
C LEU A 543 -13.07 -11.27 10.42
N PHE A 544 -13.15 -12.46 9.82
CA PHE A 544 -11.97 -13.31 9.60
C PHE A 544 -10.96 -12.63 8.68
N LYS A 545 -11.41 -12.02 7.58
CA LYS A 545 -10.58 -11.19 6.70
C LYS A 545 -9.98 -10.01 7.46
N THR A 546 -10.80 -9.34 8.27
CA THR A 546 -10.36 -8.18 9.04
C THR A 546 -9.22 -8.55 10.00
N TYR A 547 -9.31 -9.67 10.72
CA TYR A 547 -8.22 -10.13 11.59
C TYR A 547 -7.06 -10.80 10.85
N GLY A 548 -7.30 -11.45 9.70
CA GLY A 548 -6.27 -12.18 8.97
C GLY A 548 -5.40 -11.32 8.06
N TYR A 549 -6.00 -10.37 7.36
CA TYR A 549 -5.30 -9.51 6.40
C TYR A 549 -4.95 -8.14 6.98
N ILE A 550 -5.92 -7.42 7.56
CA ILE A 550 -5.71 -6.01 7.96
C ILE A 550 -4.67 -5.93 9.07
N THR A 551 -4.71 -6.86 10.02
CA THR A 551 -3.71 -6.95 11.08
C THR A 551 -2.29 -7.08 10.53
N MET A 552 -2.09 -7.83 9.45
CA MET A 552 -0.78 -7.94 8.77
C MET A 552 -0.43 -6.64 8.05
N ASN A 553 -1.39 -6.08 7.30
CA ASN A 553 -1.20 -4.82 6.58
C ASN A 553 -0.76 -3.70 7.54
N GLN A 554 -1.44 -3.58 8.66
CA GLN A 554 -1.14 -2.61 9.70
C GLN A 554 0.22 -2.89 10.37
N ALA A 555 0.60 -4.16 10.55
CA ALA A 555 1.94 -4.52 11.02
C ALA A 555 3.04 -4.01 10.08
N HIS A 556 2.86 -4.11 8.76
CA HIS A 556 3.82 -3.58 7.77
C HIS A 556 3.98 -2.06 7.87
N PHE A 557 2.90 -1.31 8.03
CA PHE A 557 2.99 0.15 8.20
C PHE A 557 3.70 0.55 9.49
N PHE A 558 3.46 -0.16 10.59
CA PHE A 558 4.21 0.07 11.82
C PHE A 558 5.70 -0.25 11.67
N LEU A 559 6.05 -1.30 10.93
CA LEU A 559 7.45 -1.61 10.60
C LEU A 559 8.09 -0.53 9.72
N GLN A 560 7.35 -0.04 8.73
CA GLN A 560 7.77 1.08 7.88
C GLN A 560 8.07 2.34 8.72
N ASP A 561 7.22 2.65 9.70
CA ASP A 561 7.46 3.76 10.63
C ASP A 561 8.65 3.54 11.55
N LEU A 562 8.87 2.31 12.02
CA LEU A 562 10.07 1.97 12.78
C LEU A 562 11.33 2.18 11.93
N LYS A 563 11.27 1.88 10.62
CA LYS A 563 12.35 2.19 9.67
C LYS A 563 12.52 3.70 9.45
N LEU A 564 11.42 4.45 9.32
CA LEU A 564 11.47 5.92 9.24
C LEU A 564 12.12 6.52 10.51
N GLY A 565 11.75 6.02 11.69
CA GLY A 565 12.34 6.40 12.97
C GLY A 565 13.84 6.07 13.05
N LEU A 566 14.26 4.92 12.52
CA LEU A 566 15.67 4.53 12.37
C LEU A 566 16.43 5.50 11.45
N TYR A 567 15.87 5.86 10.29
CA TYR A 567 16.50 6.77 9.33
C TYR A 567 16.60 8.22 9.83
N LEU A 568 15.62 8.69 10.61
CA LEU A 568 15.63 10.02 11.23
C LEU A 568 16.27 10.06 12.63
N LYS A 569 16.66 8.89 13.17
CA LYS A 569 17.29 8.72 14.47
C LYS A 569 16.41 9.26 15.61
N VAL A 570 15.12 9.00 15.52
CA VAL A 570 14.11 9.34 16.55
C VAL A 570 14.18 8.30 17.67
N PRO A 571 14.21 8.70 18.96
CA PRO A 571 14.31 7.75 20.06
C PRO A 571 13.20 6.68 20.05
N GLN A 572 13.58 5.40 20.08
CA GLN A 572 12.66 4.27 19.84
C GLN A 572 11.45 4.23 20.78
N ARG A 573 11.64 4.55 22.07
CA ARG A 573 10.53 4.58 23.04
C ARG A 573 9.51 5.67 22.74
N VAL A 574 9.96 6.80 22.19
CA VAL A 574 9.07 7.91 21.82
C VAL A 574 8.28 7.54 20.57
N THR A 575 8.94 6.93 19.58
CA THR A 575 8.29 6.34 18.40
C THR A 575 7.20 5.35 18.79
N PHE A 576 7.47 4.43 19.73
CA PHE A 576 6.49 3.46 20.22
C PHE A 576 5.21 4.15 20.74
N PHE A 577 5.35 5.14 21.64
CA PHE A 577 4.19 5.83 22.19
C PHE A 577 3.46 6.67 21.13
N ALA A 578 4.19 7.33 20.24
CA ALA A 578 3.59 8.12 19.15
C ALA A 578 2.73 7.25 18.22
N GLN A 579 3.20 6.06 17.85
CA GLN A 579 2.42 5.12 17.05
C GLN A 579 1.17 4.64 17.80
N VAL A 580 1.32 4.15 19.03
CA VAL A 580 0.18 3.62 19.81
C VAL A 580 -0.88 4.70 20.06
N VAL A 581 -0.48 5.87 20.53
CA VAL A 581 -1.41 6.97 20.83
C VAL A 581 -2.03 7.51 19.55
N GLY A 582 -1.25 7.69 18.48
CA GLY A 582 -1.75 8.16 17.19
C GLY A 582 -2.81 7.21 16.60
N THR A 583 -2.56 5.90 16.62
CA THR A 583 -3.51 4.89 16.13
C THR A 583 -4.78 4.83 16.97
N LEU A 584 -4.67 4.77 18.31
CA LEU A 584 -5.85 4.73 19.19
C LEU A 584 -6.70 5.99 19.05
N TRP A 585 -6.06 7.16 18.99
CA TRP A 585 -6.74 8.42 18.76
C TRP A 585 -7.46 8.44 17.42
N SER A 586 -6.79 7.99 16.35
CA SER A 586 -7.39 7.92 15.02
C SER A 586 -8.59 6.97 14.96
N CYS A 587 -8.54 5.82 15.64
CA CYS A 587 -9.69 4.91 15.72
C CYS A 587 -10.93 5.63 16.26
N ILE A 588 -10.79 6.42 17.32
CA ILE A 588 -11.90 7.18 17.92
C ILE A 588 -12.41 8.25 16.95
N VAL A 589 -11.52 9.01 16.32
CA VAL A 589 -11.89 10.07 15.37
C VAL A 589 -12.60 9.51 14.15
N GLN A 590 -12.03 8.47 13.52
CA GLN A 590 -12.61 7.85 12.33
C GLN A 590 -13.96 7.20 12.63
N LEU A 591 -14.09 6.49 13.77
CA LEU A 591 -15.39 5.99 14.21
C LEU A 591 -16.39 7.12 14.43
N GLY A 592 -16.01 8.20 15.11
CA GLY A 592 -16.89 9.34 15.36
C GLY A 592 -17.42 9.98 14.07
N VAL A 593 -16.55 10.19 13.08
CA VAL A 593 -16.95 10.75 11.77
C VAL A 593 -17.82 9.77 10.98
N MET A 594 -17.47 8.49 10.97
CA MET A 594 -18.23 7.45 10.27
C MET A 594 -19.65 7.31 10.84
N GLU A 595 -19.80 7.24 12.16
CA GLU A 595 -21.12 7.16 12.80
C GLU A 595 -21.95 8.41 12.53
N TRP A 596 -21.34 9.60 12.67
CA TRP A 596 -21.99 10.85 12.31
C TRP A 596 -22.50 10.85 10.87
N ALA A 597 -21.67 10.40 9.92
CA ALA A 597 -22.01 10.34 8.51
C ALA A 597 -23.18 9.37 8.24
N LEU A 598 -23.16 8.18 8.83
CA LEU A 598 -24.21 7.17 8.66
C LEU A 598 -25.57 7.61 9.26
N ASP A 599 -25.55 8.42 10.32
CA ASP A 599 -26.77 8.93 10.97
C ASP A 599 -27.34 10.20 10.32
N HIS A 600 -26.50 11.10 9.82
CA HIS A 600 -26.94 12.43 9.37
C HIS A 600 -27.02 12.58 7.85
N ILE A 601 -26.32 11.76 7.06
CA ILE A 601 -26.35 11.85 5.59
C ILE A 601 -27.51 11.01 5.06
N LYS A 602 -28.57 11.68 4.61
CA LYS A 602 -29.74 11.02 4.01
C LYS A 602 -29.35 10.26 2.74
N GLY A 603 -29.70 8.98 2.69
CA GLY A 603 -29.47 8.12 1.53
C GLY A 603 -28.01 7.72 1.31
N ILE A 604 -27.19 7.72 2.36
CA ILE A 604 -25.80 7.27 2.30
C ILE A 604 -25.69 5.83 1.75
N CYS A 605 -24.64 5.56 0.98
CA CYS A 605 -24.37 4.30 0.27
C CYS A 605 -25.40 3.90 -0.81
N LYS A 606 -26.33 4.80 -1.19
CA LYS A 606 -27.23 4.60 -2.34
C LYS A 606 -26.64 5.22 -3.61
N SER A 607 -26.83 4.57 -4.75
CA SER A 607 -26.24 5.00 -6.04
C SER A 607 -26.70 6.39 -6.53
N GLY A 608 -27.82 6.93 -6.02
CA GLY A 608 -28.38 8.24 -6.39
C GLY A 608 -28.23 9.33 -5.33
N GLN A 609 -27.30 9.17 -4.38
CA GLN A 609 -27.09 10.16 -3.31
C GLN A 609 -26.56 11.49 -3.90
N ALA A 610 -27.18 12.62 -3.55
CA ALA A 610 -26.95 13.92 -4.20
C ALA A 610 -25.49 14.42 -4.17
N ASN A 611 -24.71 14.02 -3.16
CA ASN A 611 -23.30 14.39 -2.99
C ASN A 611 -22.33 13.26 -3.36
N ASN A 612 -22.83 12.19 -4.00
CA ASN A 612 -22.11 10.97 -4.39
C ASN A 612 -21.52 10.16 -3.22
N PHE A 613 -22.16 10.17 -2.05
CA PHE A 613 -21.81 9.24 -0.97
C PHE A 613 -22.32 7.82 -1.25
N THR A 614 -21.70 7.14 -2.21
CA THR A 614 -22.10 5.80 -2.72
C THR A 614 -21.31 4.64 -2.09
N CYS A 615 -20.32 4.92 -1.24
CA CYS A 615 -19.54 3.94 -0.47
C CYS A 615 -18.84 2.85 -1.32
N PRO A 616 -17.92 3.21 -2.24
CA PRO A 616 -17.32 2.28 -3.19
C PRO A 616 -16.51 1.16 -2.53
N GLY A 617 -15.60 1.49 -1.59
CA GLY A 617 -14.80 0.50 -0.85
C GLY A 617 -15.66 -0.49 -0.04
N PRO A 618 -16.55 0.00 0.85
CA PRO A 618 -17.49 -0.85 1.57
C PRO A 618 -18.38 -1.71 0.65
N ARG A 619 -18.73 -1.23 -0.56
CA ARG A 619 -19.52 -2.01 -1.53
C ARG A 619 -18.72 -3.18 -2.11
N VAL A 620 -17.44 -2.99 -2.45
CA VAL A 620 -16.56 -4.09 -2.87
C VAL A 620 -16.38 -5.09 -1.74
N PHE A 621 -16.20 -4.61 -0.51
CA PHE A 621 -16.09 -5.45 0.67
C PHE A 621 -17.37 -6.28 0.92
N PHE A 622 -18.53 -5.66 0.74
CA PHE A 622 -19.83 -6.33 0.78
C PHE A 622 -19.96 -7.38 -0.34
N ASN A 623 -19.64 -7.05 -1.60
CA ASN A 623 -19.72 -8.01 -2.70
C ASN A 623 -18.79 -9.21 -2.47
N ALA A 624 -17.58 -8.99 -1.96
CA ALA A 624 -16.68 -10.07 -1.57
C ALA A 624 -17.30 -10.97 -0.49
N SER A 625 -17.95 -10.38 0.54
CA SER A 625 -18.68 -11.13 1.58
C SER A 625 -19.75 -12.07 1.01
N VAL A 626 -20.37 -11.69 -0.10
CA VAL A 626 -21.37 -12.50 -0.79
C VAL A 626 -20.72 -13.66 -1.55
N ILE A 627 -19.64 -13.38 -2.28
CA ILE A 627 -18.92 -14.36 -3.10
C ILE A 627 -18.33 -15.47 -2.20
N PHE A 628 -17.48 -15.10 -1.24
CA PHE A 628 -16.73 -16.07 -0.45
C PHE A 628 -17.39 -16.45 0.88
N GLY A 629 -18.16 -15.54 1.49
CA GLY A 629 -18.80 -15.80 2.78
C GLY A 629 -20.18 -16.44 2.64
N LEU A 630 -21.04 -15.86 1.81
CA LEU A 630 -22.43 -16.29 1.65
C LEU A 630 -22.57 -17.48 0.70
N ILE A 631 -22.23 -17.32 -0.59
CA ILE A 631 -22.32 -18.40 -1.59
C ILE A 631 -21.24 -19.46 -1.33
N GLY A 632 -20.03 -18.99 -1.05
CA GLY A 632 -18.89 -19.80 -0.65
C GLY A 632 -18.05 -20.29 -1.83
N PRO A 633 -16.72 -20.44 -1.63
CA PRO A 633 -15.80 -20.87 -2.67
C PRO A 633 -16.10 -22.29 -3.20
N GLN A 634 -16.77 -23.11 -2.39
CA GLN A 634 -17.20 -24.46 -2.80
C GLN A 634 -18.13 -24.42 -4.03
N ARG A 635 -18.99 -23.41 -4.17
CA ARG A 635 -19.94 -23.32 -5.29
C ARG A 635 -19.41 -22.56 -6.50
N ILE A 636 -18.36 -21.75 -6.30
CA ILE A 636 -17.84 -20.84 -7.32
C ILE A 636 -16.55 -21.35 -7.97
N PHE A 637 -15.67 -21.99 -7.17
CA PHE A 637 -14.33 -22.38 -7.58
C PHE A 637 -14.04 -23.89 -7.49
N SER A 638 -14.99 -24.75 -7.11
CA SER A 638 -14.75 -26.21 -7.05
C SER A 638 -14.91 -26.92 -8.40
N SER A 639 -14.58 -28.21 -8.46
CA SER A 639 -14.29 -29.02 -9.65
C SER A 639 -15.35 -29.05 -10.76
N SER A 640 -16.59 -28.60 -10.49
CA SER A 640 -17.68 -28.51 -11.48
C SER A 640 -18.31 -27.12 -11.61
N SER A 641 -17.78 -26.12 -10.92
CA SER A 641 -18.30 -24.73 -10.96
C SER A 641 -17.68 -23.92 -12.10
N ILE A 642 -18.35 -22.82 -12.48
CA ILE A 642 -17.98 -21.94 -13.61
C ILE A 642 -16.50 -21.53 -13.56
N TYR A 643 -15.98 -21.21 -12.37
CA TYR A 643 -14.61 -20.72 -12.18
C TYR A 643 -13.66 -21.77 -11.59
N GLY A 644 -14.01 -23.07 -11.68
CA GLY A 644 -13.21 -24.18 -11.14
C GLY A 644 -11.78 -24.22 -11.65
N ASN A 645 -11.57 -23.85 -12.92
CA ASN A 645 -10.25 -23.85 -13.56
C ASN A 645 -9.27 -22.84 -12.94
N LEU A 646 -9.74 -21.83 -12.20
CA LEU A 646 -8.85 -20.87 -11.54
C LEU A 646 -8.00 -21.52 -10.44
N GLN A 647 -8.38 -22.70 -9.93
CA GLN A 647 -7.58 -23.40 -8.93
C GLN A 647 -6.19 -23.83 -9.45
N TYR A 648 -6.00 -23.99 -10.76
CA TYR A 648 -4.68 -24.29 -11.34
C TYR A 648 -3.65 -23.18 -11.10
N PHE A 649 -4.10 -21.96 -10.78
CA PHE A 649 -3.19 -20.88 -10.42
C PHE A 649 -2.44 -21.15 -9.12
N TRP A 650 -2.96 -21.95 -8.18
CA TRP A 650 -2.20 -22.41 -7.01
C TRP A 650 -0.92 -23.15 -7.43
N LEU A 651 -1.05 -24.06 -8.40
CA LEU A 651 0.07 -24.83 -8.93
C LEU A 651 1.02 -23.93 -9.72
N ALA A 652 0.49 -23.06 -10.58
CA ALA A 652 1.31 -22.10 -11.33
C ALA A 652 2.13 -21.20 -10.39
N GLY A 653 1.49 -20.69 -9.34
CA GLY A 653 2.13 -19.88 -8.30
C GLY A 653 3.24 -20.63 -7.55
N ALA A 654 3.06 -21.92 -7.26
CA ALA A 654 4.09 -22.72 -6.59
C ALA A 654 5.27 -23.09 -7.52
N VAL A 655 5.00 -23.40 -8.79
CA VAL A 655 5.99 -23.92 -9.74
C VAL A 655 6.87 -22.83 -10.33
N VAL A 656 6.32 -21.67 -10.69
CA VAL A 656 7.07 -20.59 -11.35
C VAL A 656 8.27 -20.10 -10.51
N PRO A 657 8.16 -19.83 -9.19
CA PRO A 657 9.32 -19.47 -8.37
C PRO A 657 10.42 -20.55 -8.35
N ILE A 658 10.05 -21.83 -8.38
CA ILE A 658 11.02 -22.95 -8.43
C ILE A 658 11.80 -22.91 -9.74
N ILE A 659 11.10 -22.73 -10.86
CA ILE A 659 11.72 -22.61 -12.19
C ILE A 659 12.68 -21.42 -12.19
N LEU A 660 12.24 -20.25 -11.70
CA LEU A 660 13.07 -19.05 -11.63
C LEU A 660 14.30 -19.24 -10.74
N TYR A 661 14.16 -19.93 -9.61
CA TYR A 661 15.26 -20.24 -8.71
C TYR A 661 16.31 -21.14 -9.38
N ILE A 662 15.87 -22.18 -10.11
CA ILE A 662 16.78 -23.05 -10.87
C ILE A 662 17.51 -22.24 -11.96
N ILE A 663 16.77 -21.45 -12.74
CA ILE A 663 17.33 -20.58 -13.79
C ILE A 663 18.35 -19.59 -13.22
N ALA A 664 18.04 -18.96 -12.09
CA ALA A 664 18.91 -17.98 -11.45
C ALA A 664 20.19 -18.64 -10.90
N ARG A 665 20.13 -19.91 -10.48
CA ARG A 665 21.31 -20.69 -10.08
C ARG A 665 22.15 -21.19 -11.25
N THR A 666 21.53 -21.61 -12.34
CA THR A 666 22.25 -22.11 -13.52
C THR A 666 22.88 -20.98 -14.32
N TRP A 667 22.22 -19.82 -14.40
CA TRP A 667 22.69 -18.63 -15.11
C TRP A 667 22.67 -17.39 -14.21
N PRO A 668 23.61 -17.28 -13.26
CA PRO A 668 23.64 -16.19 -12.28
C PRO A 668 23.75 -14.79 -12.90
N ARG A 669 24.39 -14.66 -14.08
CA ARG A 669 24.52 -13.39 -14.81
C ARG A 669 23.32 -13.07 -15.73
N SER A 670 22.29 -13.91 -15.74
CA SER A 670 21.12 -13.70 -16.61
C SER A 670 20.18 -12.64 -16.04
N ARG A 671 19.53 -11.89 -16.94
CA ARG A 671 18.49 -10.91 -16.56
C ARG A 671 17.27 -11.54 -15.89
N PHE A 672 17.08 -12.87 -16.02
CA PHE A 672 15.99 -13.59 -15.38
C PHE A 672 16.03 -13.59 -13.85
N ARG A 673 17.19 -13.31 -13.23
CA ARG A 673 17.29 -13.18 -11.76
C ARG A 673 16.48 -12.02 -11.18
N PHE A 674 16.22 -10.99 -11.99
CA PHE A 674 15.39 -9.83 -11.59
C PHE A 674 13.90 -10.11 -11.71
N PHE A 675 13.51 -11.26 -12.25
CA PHE A 675 12.12 -11.63 -12.42
C PHE A 675 11.58 -12.22 -11.11
N SER A 676 10.50 -11.64 -10.59
CA SER A 676 9.88 -12.01 -9.33
C SER A 676 8.48 -12.55 -9.59
N ALA A 677 8.31 -13.86 -9.43
CA ALA A 677 7.00 -14.52 -9.56
C ALA A 677 5.93 -13.91 -8.64
N PRO A 678 6.21 -13.59 -7.36
CA PRO A 678 5.25 -12.88 -6.51
C PRO A 678 4.69 -11.59 -7.12
N ILE A 679 5.56 -10.76 -7.71
CA ILE A 679 5.16 -9.48 -8.32
C ILE A 679 4.48 -9.70 -9.66
N PHE A 680 4.94 -10.67 -10.44
CA PHE A 680 4.32 -11.02 -11.72
C PHE A 680 2.85 -11.45 -11.59
N PHE A 681 2.51 -12.19 -10.53
CA PHE A 681 1.13 -12.58 -10.25
C PHE A 681 0.37 -11.55 -9.40
N GLY A 682 0.98 -11.02 -8.36
CA GLY A 682 0.31 -10.22 -7.34
C GLY A 682 0.49 -8.70 -7.45
N GLY A 683 1.35 -8.23 -8.35
CA GLY A 683 1.64 -6.79 -8.52
C GLY A 683 0.43 -5.97 -8.97
N MET A 684 -0.60 -6.62 -9.51
CA MET A 684 -1.86 -5.98 -9.94
C MET A 684 -3.05 -6.24 -8.99
N GLY A 685 -2.78 -6.39 -7.69
CA GLY A 685 -3.78 -6.78 -6.68
C GLY A 685 -4.94 -5.79 -6.48
N GLU A 686 -4.81 -4.53 -6.92
CA GLU A 686 -5.85 -3.50 -6.79
C GLU A 686 -6.79 -3.42 -8.01
N LEU A 687 -6.66 -4.35 -8.98
CA LEU A 687 -7.50 -4.40 -10.17
C LEU A 687 -8.56 -5.51 -10.03
N PRO A 688 -9.86 -5.20 -9.85
CA PRO A 688 -10.51 -3.90 -9.58
C PRO A 688 -10.37 -3.41 -8.12
N PRO A 689 -10.57 -2.10 -7.80
CA PRO A 689 -11.20 -1.05 -8.62
C PRO A 689 -10.29 -0.30 -9.61
N ALA A 690 -8.96 -0.48 -9.57
CA ALA A 690 -8.10 0.10 -10.60
C ALA A 690 -8.42 -0.49 -11.98
N THR A 691 -8.09 0.25 -13.03
CA THR A 691 -8.23 -0.22 -14.42
C THR A 691 -6.85 -0.48 -15.04
N PRO A 692 -6.77 -1.22 -16.16
CA PRO A 692 -5.49 -1.44 -16.84
C PRO A 692 -4.81 -0.13 -17.28
N LEU A 693 -5.59 0.93 -17.53
CA LEU A 693 -5.07 2.28 -17.79
C LEU A 693 -4.17 2.76 -16.64
N SER A 694 -4.64 2.65 -15.39
CA SER A 694 -3.88 3.09 -14.21
C SER A 694 -2.56 2.35 -14.08
N TYR A 695 -2.58 1.02 -14.22
CA TYR A 695 -1.36 0.20 -14.13
C TYR A 695 -0.37 0.45 -15.27
N LEU A 696 -0.85 0.52 -16.51
CA LEU A 696 0.02 0.74 -17.67
C LEU A 696 0.61 2.16 -17.67
N SER A 697 -0.17 3.18 -17.30
CA SER A 697 0.33 4.55 -17.16
C SER A 697 1.33 4.70 -16.00
N TRP A 698 1.07 4.07 -14.86
CA TRP A 698 2.01 3.95 -13.74
C TRP A 698 3.34 3.32 -14.18
N CYS A 699 3.29 2.21 -14.93
CA CYS A 699 4.47 1.55 -15.46
C CYS A 699 5.24 2.43 -16.46
N LEU A 700 4.53 3.18 -17.31
CA LEU A 700 5.15 4.08 -18.30
C LEU A 700 5.90 5.22 -17.62
N VAL A 701 5.28 5.90 -16.65
CA VAL A 701 5.96 6.94 -15.86
C VAL A 701 7.13 6.35 -15.09
N GLY A 702 6.94 5.18 -14.47
CA GLY A 702 7.98 4.43 -13.79
C GLY A 702 9.17 4.10 -14.67
N PHE A 703 8.95 3.69 -15.92
CA PHE A 703 10.03 3.47 -16.90
C PHE A 703 10.82 4.75 -17.18
N VAL A 704 10.14 5.88 -17.39
CA VAL A 704 10.82 7.15 -17.66
C VAL A 704 11.71 7.55 -16.48
N PHE A 705 11.20 7.53 -15.25
CA PHE A 705 11.95 8.00 -14.09
C PHE A 705 12.98 6.98 -13.57
N GLN A 706 12.57 5.71 -13.42
CA GLN A 706 13.41 4.68 -12.79
C GLN A 706 14.38 4.00 -13.75
N LYS A 707 14.14 4.04 -15.07
CA LYS A 707 15.06 3.46 -16.06
C LYS A 707 15.79 4.53 -16.86
N VAL A 708 15.08 5.44 -17.52
CA VAL A 708 15.70 6.41 -18.44
C VAL A 708 16.44 7.50 -17.68
N ILE A 709 15.75 8.22 -16.79
CA ILE A 709 16.32 9.32 -16.02
C ILE A 709 17.37 8.80 -15.03
N ARG A 710 17.07 7.72 -14.29
CA ARG A 710 18.02 7.12 -13.36
C ARG A 710 19.35 6.72 -14.01
N ASN A 711 19.33 6.15 -15.22
CA ASN A 711 20.54 5.72 -15.91
C ASN A 711 21.32 6.89 -16.53
N ARG A 712 20.62 7.83 -17.18
CA ARG A 712 21.26 8.93 -17.92
C ARG A 712 21.64 10.12 -17.04
N TYR A 713 20.84 10.41 -16.00
CA TYR A 713 20.96 11.57 -15.12
C TYR A 713 20.93 11.15 -13.65
N ARG A 714 21.80 10.20 -13.28
CA ARG A 714 21.83 9.59 -11.94
C ARG A 714 21.95 10.60 -10.81
N GLY A 715 22.78 11.64 -10.95
CA GLY A 715 22.96 12.67 -9.92
C GLY A 715 21.68 13.48 -9.68
N TRP A 716 20.94 13.81 -10.74
CA TRP A 716 19.62 14.43 -10.62
C TRP A 716 18.63 13.49 -9.91
N TRP A 717 18.57 12.23 -10.36
CA TRP A 717 17.64 11.25 -9.80
C TRP A 717 17.85 11.06 -8.29
N MET A 718 19.10 10.87 -7.87
CA MET A 718 19.46 10.66 -6.46
C MET A 718 19.07 11.82 -5.54
N ARG A 719 18.98 13.05 -6.07
CA ARG A 719 18.72 14.26 -5.26
C ARG A 719 17.29 14.79 -5.36
N PHE A 720 16.65 14.64 -6.52
CA PHE A 720 15.39 15.30 -6.83
C PHE A 720 14.22 14.35 -7.07
N ASN A 721 14.44 13.09 -7.47
CA ASN A 721 13.34 12.17 -7.85
C ASN A 721 12.28 12.03 -6.74
N TYR A 722 12.69 11.76 -5.51
CA TYR A 722 11.76 11.64 -4.38
C TYR A 722 11.09 12.96 -4.02
N ILE A 723 11.74 14.09 -4.27
CA ILE A 723 11.15 15.43 -4.08
C ILE A 723 10.12 15.72 -5.16
N THR A 724 10.38 15.32 -6.41
CA THR A 724 9.41 15.40 -7.52
C THR A 724 8.16 14.61 -7.17
N SER A 725 8.31 13.38 -6.66
CA SER A 725 7.19 12.56 -6.19
C SER A 725 6.37 13.28 -5.13
N ALA A 726 7.01 13.76 -4.06
CA ALA A 726 6.32 14.46 -2.98
C ALA A 726 5.64 15.76 -3.47
N GLY A 727 6.27 16.51 -4.37
CA GLY A 727 5.70 17.73 -4.95
C GLY A 727 4.46 17.46 -5.81
N LEU A 728 4.49 16.41 -6.63
CA LEU A 728 3.35 15.99 -7.45
C LEU A 728 2.16 15.58 -6.57
N ASP A 729 2.41 14.72 -5.56
CA ASP A 729 1.37 14.19 -4.66
C ASP A 729 0.74 15.29 -3.80
N VAL A 730 1.56 16.17 -3.20
CA VAL A 730 1.06 17.24 -2.34
C VAL A 730 0.33 18.32 -3.16
N GLY A 731 0.84 18.66 -4.35
CA GLY A 731 0.18 19.61 -5.25
C GLY A 731 -1.19 19.11 -5.69
N LEU A 732 -1.27 17.84 -6.09
CA LEU A 732 -2.50 17.15 -6.43
C LEU A 732 -3.48 17.15 -5.24
N ALA A 733 -3.03 16.72 -4.06
CA ALA A 733 -3.90 16.56 -2.89
C ALA A 733 -4.53 17.89 -2.47
N ILE A 734 -3.75 18.98 -2.39
CA ILE A 734 -4.26 20.30 -2.00
C ILE A 734 -5.21 20.85 -3.06
N CYS A 735 -4.89 20.70 -4.35
CA CYS A 735 -5.79 21.12 -5.42
C CYS A 735 -7.12 20.35 -5.37
N THR A 736 -7.06 19.05 -5.14
CA THR A 736 -8.24 18.19 -4.99
C THR A 736 -9.12 18.61 -3.82
N ILE A 737 -8.52 18.85 -2.64
CA ILE A 737 -9.24 19.34 -1.46
C ILE A 737 -9.98 20.64 -1.78
N LEU A 738 -9.30 21.57 -2.46
CA LEU A 738 -9.88 22.87 -2.81
C LEU A 738 -11.01 22.74 -3.84
N ILE A 739 -10.84 21.97 -4.91
CA ILE A 739 -11.91 21.69 -5.89
C ILE A 739 -13.15 21.14 -5.18
N ILE A 740 -12.97 20.23 -4.22
CA ILE A 740 -14.11 19.64 -3.52
C ILE A 740 -14.78 20.63 -2.59
N ALA A 741 -13.99 21.27 -1.73
CA ALA A 741 -14.50 22.18 -0.72
C ALA A 741 -15.19 23.40 -1.37
N ALA A 742 -14.62 23.94 -2.44
CA ALA A 742 -15.10 25.16 -3.08
C ALA A 742 -16.17 24.92 -4.15
N LEU A 743 -16.11 23.80 -4.89
CA LEU A 743 -16.94 23.60 -6.09
C LEU A 743 -17.90 22.41 -5.96
N ASN A 744 -17.40 21.24 -5.56
CA ASN A 744 -18.25 20.04 -5.51
C ASN A 744 -19.25 20.11 -4.36
N LEU A 745 -18.84 20.52 -3.16
CA LEU A 745 -19.73 20.63 -2.00
C LEU A 745 -20.73 21.79 -2.13
N THR A 746 -20.40 22.80 -2.92
CA THR A 746 -21.30 23.93 -3.23
C THR A 746 -22.23 23.62 -4.42
N THR A 747 -22.13 22.43 -5.02
CA THR A 747 -22.89 22.01 -6.21
C THR A 747 -22.76 23.00 -7.38
N THR A 748 -21.60 23.63 -7.51
CA THR A 748 -21.35 24.60 -8.57
C THR A 748 -21.24 23.88 -9.91
N ASN A 749 -22.12 24.22 -10.86
CA ASN A 749 -22.09 23.64 -12.21
C ASN A 749 -21.05 24.35 -13.08
N PHE A 750 -20.05 23.61 -13.57
CA PHE A 750 -19.12 24.12 -14.58
C PHE A 750 -19.82 24.15 -15.95
N PRO A 751 -19.48 25.10 -16.86
CA PRO A 751 -20.07 25.14 -18.20
C PRO A 751 -19.91 23.81 -18.95
N ASN A 752 -21.01 23.36 -19.57
CA ASN A 752 -21.00 22.20 -20.45
C ASN A 752 -20.29 22.56 -21.76
N TRP A 753 -19.21 21.85 -22.07
CA TRP A 753 -18.49 21.95 -23.34
C TRP A 753 -17.94 20.58 -23.73
N TRP A 754 -17.49 20.45 -24.98
CA TRP A 754 -17.10 19.16 -25.58
C TRP A 754 -16.20 18.30 -24.69
N GLY A 755 -15.18 18.89 -24.06
CA GLY A 755 -14.22 18.17 -23.22
C GLY A 755 -14.78 17.56 -21.93
N ASN A 756 -16.01 17.90 -21.56
CA ASN A 756 -16.72 17.34 -20.40
C ASN A 756 -17.95 16.51 -20.78
N THR A 757 -18.48 16.64 -22.00
CA THR A 757 -19.70 15.95 -22.44
C THR A 757 -19.44 14.80 -23.40
N ALA A 758 -18.72 15.02 -24.51
CA ALA A 758 -18.55 14.02 -25.55
C ALA A 758 -17.81 12.74 -25.08
N PRO A 759 -16.74 12.81 -24.28
CA PRO A 759 -16.12 11.60 -23.71
C PRO A 759 -17.09 10.80 -22.82
N ALA A 760 -18.06 11.46 -22.19
CA ALA A 760 -19.02 10.85 -21.29
C ALA A 760 -20.17 10.11 -22.02
N GLU A 761 -20.27 10.23 -23.34
CA GLU A 761 -21.28 9.56 -24.17
C GLU A 761 -20.80 8.22 -24.76
N THR A 762 -19.55 7.84 -24.51
CA THR A 762 -18.98 6.58 -24.99
C THR A 762 -19.56 5.38 -24.25
N LEU A 763 -19.66 4.22 -24.92
CA LEU A 763 -20.15 2.99 -24.27
C LEU A 763 -19.24 2.55 -23.11
N ASP A 764 -17.95 2.89 -23.16
CA ASP A 764 -16.99 2.67 -22.07
C ASP A 764 -17.33 3.50 -20.83
N TYR A 765 -17.52 4.81 -20.99
CA TYR A 765 -17.87 5.69 -19.87
C TYR A 765 -19.24 5.38 -19.28
N LEU A 766 -20.19 4.97 -20.12
CA LEU A 766 -21.54 4.59 -19.71
C LEU A 766 -21.61 3.17 -19.13
N GLU A 767 -20.50 2.44 -19.08
CA GLU A 767 -20.39 1.08 -18.53
C GLU A 767 -21.32 0.05 -19.21
N VAL A 768 -21.62 0.25 -20.50
CA VAL A 768 -22.58 -0.58 -21.27
C VAL A 768 -21.94 -1.25 -22.50
N ALA A 769 -20.61 -1.32 -22.53
CA ALA A 769 -19.84 -2.01 -23.57
C ALA A 769 -19.92 -3.54 -23.42
N ILE A 770 -21.11 -4.10 -23.68
CA ILE A 770 -21.43 -5.54 -23.61
C ILE A 770 -21.78 -6.06 -25.01
N GLN A 771 -21.24 -7.21 -25.40
CA GLN A 771 -21.38 -7.74 -26.76
C GLN A 771 -22.78 -8.30 -27.04
N LYS A 772 -23.33 -9.07 -26.09
CA LYS A 772 -24.67 -9.67 -26.18
C LYS A 772 -25.52 -9.25 -25.00
N LYS A 773 -26.69 -8.70 -25.26
CA LYS A 773 -27.69 -8.40 -24.23
C LYS A 773 -28.67 -9.57 -24.12
N VAL A 774 -29.06 -9.90 -22.90
CA VAL A 774 -30.05 -10.94 -22.63
C VAL A 774 -31.43 -10.41 -23.03
N ALA A 775 -32.20 -11.18 -23.81
CA ALA A 775 -33.55 -10.78 -24.16
C ALA A 775 -34.48 -10.86 -22.95
N LYS A 776 -35.59 -10.12 -22.98
CA LYS A 776 -36.53 -10.06 -21.86
C LYS A 776 -37.14 -11.45 -21.59
N GLY A 777 -36.88 -12.00 -20.40
CA GLY A 777 -37.36 -13.31 -19.98
C GLY A 777 -36.41 -14.48 -20.30
N GLU A 778 -35.29 -14.22 -20.96
CA GLU A 778 -34.24 -15.22 -21.19
C GLU A 778 -33.19 -15.19 -20.07
N THR A 779 -32.40 -16.26 -19.99
CA THR A 779 -31.26 -16.37 -19.08
C THR A 779 -30.06 -16.94 -19.82
N PHE A 780 -28.85 -16.54 -19.43
CA PHE A 780 -27.59 -17.15 -19.88
C PHE A 780 -26.92 -17.92 -18.73
N GLY A 781 -25.99 -18.82 -19.06
CA GLY A 781 -25.27 -19.60 -18.05
C GLY A 781 -25.60 -21.09 -18.03
N PRO A 782 -25.05 -21.82 -17.04
CA PRO A 782 -25.38 -23.23 -16.86
C PRO A 782 -26.82 -23.39 -16.37
N LYS A 783 -27.49 -24.47 -16.78
CA LYS A 783 -28.86 -24.78 -16.35
C LYS A 783 -28.96 -25.38 -14.93
N VAL A 784 -27.83 -25.86 -14.40
CA VAL A 784 -27.73 -26.50 -13.09
C VAL A 784 -26.48 -25.96 -12.39
N TRP A 785 -26.61 -25.56 -11.12
CA TRP A 785 -25.54 -25.02 -10.28
C TRP A 785 -25.74 -25.31 -8.78
#